data_AF-A0A660QSY4-F1
#
_entry.id   AF-A0A660QSY4-F1
#
_cell.length_a   1.000
_cell.length_b   1.000
_cell.length_c   1.000
_cell.angle_alpha   90.00
_cell.angle_beta   90.00
_cell.angle_gamma   90.00
#
_symmetry.space_group_name_H-M   'P 1'
#
loop_
_entity.id
_entity.type
_entity.pdbx_description
1 polymer ?
#
loop_
_entity_poly.entity_id
_entity_poly.type
_entity_poly.pdbx_seq_one_letter_code
_entity_poly.pdbx_strand_id
1 'polypeptide(L)'
;QKTLAKYICAGLTVTGLGLGFSSQSQAETISLAGDWSFRLDPANEGEAAEWFKAQLSDPFVLPGSTDENGYGGPGPLNDNLRLHRPHKYVGVAWYQREVKIPKEWRGKRIVLSLERCGWETRVWVDGVEIGSALNSLCVAHEHDLSAALNPGTHTITICVDNTVKINIGHSHSPSLWTHAITEETQTNWNGMIGRIELIATDPVWVEEAQVYPNVAASEALVKVKIVNTTGKKLKGGLRVEAQLSTGGTPITVTVPVTVSSEGTLEEVTLPMGDFSPWDEFSPALYTLTATFKTKTYSDTVETTFGMRDFAIDGAFFTMNGRRLYLRGTLDCSIWPLTGYPPMDVAAWIDYFTTLKEHGHNHLRYHSWCPPEAAFVAADQLGFILQVEAPLWDGYGDMSNTPNVVPFITAEIDRILDTYGNHPSFCLFATGNELGAAEDPFLNPSVEHNQKKDPRHFYTASSHPADAKRPDDYFVAAATERGIVRGLHAGPNGWSTDFDHSANMVGVDRPLLSHEVGQYCMFANFNEIPKYTGTLRARNMEIFREVMEANNMLDRAEDFRLATGEYIKRLYKEEYEKLLRTSNIAGFQSLGLYDFPGQGSTFTGLLDAFRDSKGIITAEEYRRFHDVTVLLLKMSKREWTNDETFSADIVVSHFGPSDLAGLSVDWKLVDEQGATQQSGTLPATDTPTGGITSLGHLEIPLSSLKAGAKYSIELSASSPAVRNEWDIWVLSASTDAPPVGEVQVFTDWDDDVAAALAAGEKVLLLPDPARINSPINGQFMTVFWNMRLFPTQPGTMGIQCDPNHPALAGFPTDFHTDWQWNNLLGNYKPMMRDGPPHGYRPLVQLVDDYGRNHKLGAIIECTVGPGKLLVCSIDLRTDMGGRHTARHMLRSLLDYMNTPDFAPNTPLSEQFIANLIVSKVEDQGPPADQARAVLDVVAAGQAPKGENTKWSKAQDRSEKLDSGLDYSVKNATCWNDDQGSAWFGNAPEIEILCPVGFEGTVYYYFHDWNAQGRRAHLYFEGMDKGPLDDYSNSGAWIAFEATATDTADGKIHLRADLRAGPNVQISRIMLIPAL
;
A
#
# COMPACT_ATOMS: atom_id res chain seq x y z
N GLN A 1 26.11 -14.93 -6.01
CA GLN A 1 26.28 -16.36 -6.34
C GLN A 1 27.72 -16.81 -6.05
N LYS A 2 27.90 -17.91 -5.30
CA LYS A 2 29.14 -18.53 -4.75
C LYS A 2 29.51 -18.25 -3.29
N THR A 3 28.58 -18.45 -2.34
CA THR A 3 28.94 -18.95 -0.99
C THR A 3 27.74 -19.62 -0.27
N LEU A 4 27.20 -20.73 -0.79
CA LEU A 4 26.24 -21.54 -0.03
C LEU A 4 26.22 -23.00 -0.51
N ALA A 5 27.28 -23.74 -0.18
CA ALA A 5 27.33 -25.19 -0.37
C ALA A 5 28.40 -25.78 0.55
N LYS A 6 28.08 -25.95 1.85
CA LYS A 6 28.95 -26.72 2.75
C LYS A 6 28.35 -27.22 4.06
N TYR A 7 27.07 -27.60 4.11
CA TYR A 7 26.58 -28.51 5.15
C TYR A 7 25.42 -29.33 4.57
N ILE A 8 25.69 -30.56 4.14
CA ILE A 8 24.80 -31.74 4.07
C ILE A 8 25.63 -32.83 3.37
N CYS A 9 26.22 -33.74 4.15
CA CYS A 9 26.56 -35.12 3.78
C CYS A 9 27.50 -35.71 4.85
N ALA A 10 26.94 -36.51 5.76
CA ALA A 10 27.52 -37.76 6.27
C ALA A 10 26.77 -38.21 7.53
N GLY A 11 26.24 -39.44 7.53
CA GLY A 11 25.82 -40.05 8.79
C GLY A 11 24.81 -41.21 8.76
N LEU A 12 24.57 -41.90 7.66
CA LEU A 12 23.82 -43.17 7.69
C LEU A 12 24.81 -44.35 7.84
N THR A 13 25.02 -44.78 9.08
CA THR A 13 25.62 -46.09 9.39
C THR A 13 24.62 -46.90 10.18
N VAL A 14 24.15 -47.98 9.55
CA VAL A 14 23.21 -48.96 10.10
C VAL A 14 23.94 -49.85 11.11
N THR A 15 23.48 -49.84 12.35
CA THR A 15 23.72 -50.94 13.30
C THR A 15 22.38 -51.49 13.76
N GLY A 16 22.07 -52.69 13.28
CA GLY A 16 20.89 -53.43 13.66
C GLY A 16 21.03 -54.07 15.05
N LEU A 17 19.95 -54.00 15.82
CA LEU A 17 19.64 -54.93 16.90
C LEU A 17 18.12 -55.04 16.98
N GLY A 18 17.63 -56.28 16.82
CA GLY A 18 16.22 -56.59 16.62
C GLY A 18 15.37 -56.38 17.87
N LEU A 19 14.21 -55.77 17.65
CA LEU A 19 13.03 -55.82 18.50
C LEU A 19 11.83 -56.05 17.60
N GLY A 20 10.92 -56.94 18.01
CA GLY A 20 9.82 -57.44 17.18
C GLY A 20 8.94 -56.32 16.62
N PHE A 21 8.75 -56.34 15.31
CA PHE A 21 7.82 -55.45 14.60
C PHE A 21 6.38 -55.78 15.02
N SER A 22 5.82 -55.00 15.93
CA SER A 22 4.39 -54.71 15.89
C SER A 22 4.20 -53.59 14.87
N SER A 23 3.49 -53.86 13.77
CA SER A 23 3.14 -52.83 12.78
C SER A 23 2.43 -51.67 13.48
N GLN A 24 3.09 -50.52 13.56
CA GLN A 24 2.41 -49.25 13.78
C GLN A 24 1.57 -48.99 12.53
N SER A 25 0.26 -48.87 12.71
CA SER A 25 -0.67 -48.43 11.66
C SER A 25 -0.55 -46.91 11.61
N GLN A 26 0.32 -46.40 10.73
CA GLN A 26 0.25 -45.02 10.25
C GLN A 26 -0.87 -44.96 9.20
N ALA A 27 -1.55 -43.82 9.05
CA ALA A 27 -2.51 -43.63 7.98
C ALA A 27 -1.87 -44.02 6.63
N GLU A 28 -2.57 -44.84 5.86
CA GLU A 28 -2.08 -45.30 4.56
C GLU A 28 -2.57 -44.30 3.50
N THR A 29 -1.65 -43.69 2.75
CA THR A 29 -1.97 -42.64 1.78
C THR A 29 -1.69 -43.08 0.34
N ILE A 30 -2.61 -42.79 -0.57
CA ILE A 30 -2.40 -42.89 -2.02
C ILE A 30 -2.45 -41.47 -2.60
N SER A 31 -1.33 -41.02 -3.16
CA SER A 31 -1.28 -39.77 -3.92
C SER A 31 -2.00 -39.92 -5.26
N LEU A 32 -2.81 -38.92 -5.59
CA LEU A 32 -3.50 -38.76 -6.87
C LEU A 32 -2.90 -37.62 -7.71
N ALA A 33 -1.66 -37.21 -7.44
CA ALA A 33 -0.92 -36.30 -8.32
C ALA A 33 -0.57 -36.98 -9.67
N GLY A 34 -0.39 -36.20 -10.73
CA GLY A 34 -0.07 -36.64 -12.09
C GLY A 34 -1.21 -36.42 -13.07
N ASP A 35 -1.40 -37.37 -13.98
CA ASP A 35 -2.33 -37.25 -15.10
C ASP A 35 -3.79 -37.47 -14.66
N TRP A 36 -4.68 -36.67 -15.25
CA TRP A 36 -6.12 -36.69 -15.10
C TRP A 36 -6.79 -36.55 -16.47
N SER A 37 -7.97 -37.13 -16.61
CA SER A 37 -8.90 -36.81 -17.71
C SER A 37 -9.76 -35.63 -17.30
N PHE A 38 -10.11 -34.76 -18.25
CA PHE A 38 -10.64 -33.44 -17.94
C PHE A 38 -11.69 -32.99 -18.95
N ARG A 39 -12.54 -32.05 -18.54
CA ARG A 39 -13.44 -31.29 -19.41
C ARG A 39 -13.88 -29.98 -18.77
N LEU A 40 -13.77 -28.86 -19.49
CA LEU A 40 -14.41 -27.59 -19.14
C LEU A 40 -15.93 -27.69 -19.34
N ASP A 41 -16.69 -27.04 -18.46
CA ASP A 41 -18.16 -26.97 -18.51
C ASP A 41 -18.67 -25.52 -18.43
N PRO A 42 -18.41 -24.70 -19.46
CA PRO A 42 -18.78 -23.28 -19.46
C PRO A 42 -20.30 -23.06 -19.47
N ALA A 43 -21.08 -24.06 -19.88
CA ALA A 43 -22.53 -24.01 -19.93
C ALA A 43 -23.21 -24.65 -18.70
N ASN A 44 -22.42 -25.21 -17.77
CA ASN A 44 -22.89 -25.98 -16.61
C ASN A 44 -23.91 -27.07 -17.00
N GLU A 45 -23.59 -27.86 -18.02
CA GLU A 45 -24.46 -28.92 -18.56
C GLU A 45 -23.99 -30.33 -18.18
N GLY A 46 -22.77 -30.46 -17.64
CA GLY A 46 -22.11 -31.75 -17.43
C GLY A 46 -22.83 -32.66 -16.44
N GLU A 47 -23.48 -32.09 -15.43
CA GLU A 47 -24.32 -32.88 -14.51
C GLU A 47 -25.58 -33.39 -15.20
N ALA A 48 -26.30 -32.54 -15.93
CA ALA A 48 -27.51 -32.91 -16.66
C ALA A 48 -27.23 -33.93 -17.78
N ALA A 49 -26.05 -33.85 -18.39
CA ALA A 49 -25.55 -34.77 -19.41
C ALA A 49 -24.84 -36.01 -18.83
N GLU A 50 -24.81 -36.15 -17.50
CA GLU A 50 -24.19 -37.27 -16.77
C GLU A 50 -22.72 -37.55 -17.14
N TRP A 51 -21.90 -36.51 -17.34
CA TRP A 51 -20.49 -36.68 -17.73
C TRP A 51 -19.67 -37.50 -16.73
N PHE A 52 -20.06 -37.52 -15.46
CA PHE A 52 -19.49 -38.36 -14.40
C PHE A 52 -19.68 -39.88 -14.62
N LYS A 53 -20.53 -40.30 -15.57
CA LYS A 53 -20.68 -41.70 -16.01
C LYS A 53 -19.91 -42.02 -17.30
N ALA A 54 -19.37 -41.00 -17.98
CA ALA A 54 -18.64 -41.14 -19.22
C ALA A 54 -17.13 -40.92 -19.00
N GLN A 55 -16.32 -41.42 -19.93
CA GLN A 55 -14.89 -41.14 -19.93
C GLN A 55 -14.64 -39.72 -20.45
N LEU A 56 -13.94 -38.89 -19.67
CA LEU A 56 -13.46 -37.59 -20.13
C LEU A 56 -12.24 -37.77 -21.05
N SER A 57 -12.08 -36.91 -22.06
CA SER A 57 -11.08 -37.09 -23.13
C SER A 57 -9.85 -36.20 -23.00
N ASP A 58 -9.97 -35.05 -22.35
CA ASP A 58 -8.93 -34.03 -22.44
C ASP A 58 -7.87 -34.29 -21.35
N PRO A 59 -6.57 -34.18 -21.65
CA PRO A 59 -5.52 -34.40 -20.66
C PRO A 59 -5.38 -33.21 -19.72
N PHE A 60 -5.08 -33.47 -18.46
CA PHE A 60 -4.80 -32.44 -17.46
C PHE A 60 -3.80 -32.97 -16.43
N VAL A 61 -2.90 -32.12 -15.94
CA VAL A 61 -1.95 -32.46 -14.89
C VAL A 61 -2.33 -31.74 -13.61
N LEU A 62 -2.46 -32.50 -12.52
CA LEU A 62 -2.68 -31.99 -11.18
C LEU A 62 -1.53 -32.43 -10.23
N PRO A 63 -1.15 -31.63 -9.23
CA PRO A 63 -1.74 -30.34 -8.86
C PRO A 63 -1.47 -29.24 -9.89
N GLY A 64 -2.43 -28.33 -10.06
CA GLY A 64 -2.35 -27.24 -11.04
C GLY A 64 -3.71 -26.61 -11.35
N SER A 65 -3.69 -25.62 -12.22
CA SER A 65 -4.84 -24.83 -12.65
C SER A 65 -5.18 -24.99 -14.14
N THR A 66 -6.39 -24.59 -14.53
CA THR A 66 -6.80 -24.49 -15.93
C THR A 66 -5.85 -23.60 -16.74
N ASP A 67 -5.41 -22.51 -16.12
CA ASP A 67 -4.51 -21.54 -16.73
C ASP A 67 -3.15 -22.15 -17.08
N GLU A 68 -2.53 -22.91 -16.16
CA GLU A 68 -1.25 -23.60 -16.42
C GLU A 68 -1.37 -24.71 -17.46
N ASN A 69 -2.53 -25.38 -17.50
CA ASN A 69 -2.81 -26.43 -18.47
C ASN A 69 -3.30 -25.87 -19.83
N GLY A 70 -3.39 -24.53 -19.99
CA GLY A 70 -3.74 -23.87 -21.24
C GLY A 70 -5.23 -23.88 -21.59
N TYR A 71 -6.10 -24.18 -20.63
CA TYR A 71 -7.56 -24.20 -20.78
C TYR A 71 -8.18 -22.88 -20.36
N GLY A 72 -9.03 -22.30 -21.23
CA GLY A 72 -9.69 -21.01 -21.01
C GLY A 72 -9.68 -20.14 -22.26
N GLY A 73 -10.26 -18.94 -22.16
CA GLY A 73 -10.26 -17.94 -23.23
C GLY A 73 -9.32 -16.78 -22.95
N PRO A 74 -8.93 -15.99 -23.97
CA PRO A 74 -8.13 -14.80 -23.75
C PRO A 74 -8.88 -13.80 -22.87
N GLY A 75 -8.21 -13.30 -21.82
CA GLY A 75 -8.69 -12.13 -21.09
C GLY A 75 -8.76 -10.87 -21.98
N PRO A 76 -9.33 -9.77 -21.48
CA PRO A 76 -9.30 -8.49 -22.19
C PRO A 76 -7.85 -8.05 -22.46
N LEU A 77 -7.52 -7.78 -23.73
CA LEU A 77 -6.17 -7.36 -24.16
C LEU A 77 -5.86 -5.89 -23.83
N ASN A 78 -6.89 -5.09 -23.61
CA ASN A 78 -6.78 -3.67 -23.26
C ASN A 78 -6.89 -3.42 -21.74
N ASP A 79 -6.85 -4.48 -20.92
CA ASP A 79 -6.81 -4.33 -19.47
C ASP A 79 -5.42 -3.87 -19.04
N ASN A 80 -5.34 -2.63 -18.58
CA ASN A 80 -4.13 -2.01 -18.06
C ASN A 80 -4.23 -1.75 -16.54
N LEU A 81 -5.21 -2.35 -15.86
CA LEU A 81 -5.42 -2.20 -14.43
C LEU A 81 -4.70 -3.28 -13.62
N ARG A 82 -4.36 -4.41 -14.25
CA ARG A 82 -3.79 -5.58 -13.59
C ARG A 82 -2.95 -6.41 -14.54
N LEU A 83 -2.36 -7.50 -14.05
CA LEU A 83 -1.71 -8.49 -14.91
C LEU A 83 -2.74 -9.19 -15.79
N HIS A 84 -2.36 -9.40 -17.04
CA HIS A 84 -3.20 -10.04 -18.03
C HIS A 84 -3.13 -11.57 -17.90
N ARG A 85 -4.29 -12.21 -18.00
CA ARG A 85 -4.49 -13.66 -17.86
C ARG A 85 -4.88 -14.27 -19.22
N PRO A 86 -3.96 -14.95 -19.93
CA PRO A 86 -4.19 -15.43 -21.30
C PRO A 86 -5.19 -16.59 -21.42
N HIS A 87 -5.38 -17.38 -20.35
CA HIS A 87 -6.23 -18.57 -20.33
C HIS A 87 -7.32 -18.42 -19.26
N LYS A 88 -8.04 -17.30 -19.27
CA LYS A 88 -9.07 -16.99 -18.28
C LYS A 88 -10.24 -17.98 -18.36
N TYR A 89 -10.59 -18.57 -17.21
CA TYR A 89 -11.77 -19.41 -17.03
C TYR A 89 -12.40 -19.20 -15.64
N VAL A 90 -13.72 -18.99 -15.63
CA VAL A 90 -14.58 -19.00 -14.43
C VAL A 90 -15.82 -19.80 -14.77
N GLY A 91 -16.08 -20.85 -14.01
CA GLY A 91 -17.15 -21.81 -14.28
C GLY A 91 -16.83 -23.19 -13.72
N VAL A 92 -17.65 -24.16 -14.14
CA VAL A 92 -17.56 -25.55 -13.70
C VAL A 92 -16.50 -26.30 -14.51
N ALA A 93 -15.72 -27.17 -13.88
CA ALA A 93 -14.78 -28.06 -14.56
C ALA A 93 -14.78 -29.45 -13.93
N TRP A 94 -14.63 -30.47 -14.78
CA TRP A 94 -14.70 -31.88 -14.40
C TRP A 94 -13.33 -32.53 -14.55
N TYR A 95 -12.90 -33.26 -13.52
CA TYR A 95 -11.63 -33.97 -13.43
C TYR A 95 -11.92 -35.44 -13.12
N GLN A 96 -11.30 -36.38 -13.83
CA GLN A 96 -11.55 -37.80 -13.68
C GLN A 96 -10.24 -38.60 -13.64
N ARG A 97 -10.15 -39.56 -12.71
CA ARG A 97 -9.00 -40.46 -12.56
C ARG A 97 -9.40 -41.84 -12.10
N GLU A 98 -8.74 -42.84 -12.67
CA GLU A 98 -8.81 -44.21 -12.18
C GLU A 98 -7.85 -44.42 -11.00
N VAL A 99 -8.35 -45.06 -9.95
CA VAL A 99 -7.60 -45.39 -8.75
C VAL A 99 -7.74 -46.87 -8.41
N LYS A 100 -6.69 -47.45 -7.83
CA LYS A 100 -6.69 -48.84 -7.39
C LYS A 100 -6.59 -48.90 -5.87
N ILE A 101 -7.69 -49.30 -5.24
CA ILE A 101 -7.79 -49.46 -3.79
C ILE A 101 -7.25 -50.84 -3.38
N PRO A 102 -6.26 -50.90 -2.47
CA PRO A 102 -5.63 -52.14 -2.04
C PRO A 102 -6.58 -53.00 -1.17
N LYS A 103 -6.28 -54.30 -1.03
CA LYS A 103 -7.13 -55.24 -0.27
C LYS A 103 -7.13 -54.95 1.22
N GLU A 104 -6.05 -54.37 1.69
CA GLU A 104 -5.74 -53.97 3.05
C GLU A 104 -6.66 -52.84 3.55
N TRP A 105 -7.26 -52.07 2.65
CA TRP A 105 -8.19 -50.98 2.98
C TRP A 105 -9.63 -51.45 3.23
N ARG A 106 -9.88 -52.76 3.18
CA ARG A 106 -11.24 -53.30 3.42
C ARG A 106 -11.73 -52.93 4.81
N GLY A 107 -12.84 -52.18 4.87
CA GLY A 107 -13.47 -51.78 6.14
C GLY A 107 -12.74 -50.67 6.88
N LYS A 108 -11.75 -50.03 6.24
CA LYS A 108 -11.17 -48.76 6.68
C LYS A 108 -12.06 -47.59 6.29
N ARG A 109 -11.90 -46.47 6.99
CA ARG A 109 -12.38 -45.17 6.54
C ARG A 109 -11.45 -44.69 5.42
N ILE A 110 -12.00 -44.19 4.32
CA ILE A 110 -11.23 -43.67 3.18
C ILE A 110 -11.72 -42.26 2.87
N VAL A 111 -10.84 -41.27 3.05
CA VAL A 111 -11.12 -39.85 2.77
C VAL A 111 -10.35 -39.41 1.55
N LEU A 112 -11.00 -38.69 0.64
CA LEU A 112 -10.34 -37.88 -0.37
C LEU A 112 -10.07 -36.50 0.21
N SER A 113 -8.80 -36.15 0.37
CA SER A 113 -8.35 -34.82 0.81
C SER A 113 -7.81 -34.03 -0.38
N LEU A 114 -8.36 -32.83 -0.57
CA LEU A 114 -7.94 -31.86 -1.58
C LEU A 114 -7.39 -30.63 -0.86
N GLU A 115 -6.06 -30.46 -0.81
CA GLU A 115 -5.41 -29.45 0.04
C GLU A 115 -5.90 -28.02 -0.23
N ARG A 116 -6.10 -27.65 -1.50
CA ARG A 116 -6.57 -26.31 -1.88
C ARG A 116 -7.35 -26.32 -3.18
N CYS A 117 -8.61 -25.92 -3.09
CA CYS A 117 -9.57 -25.81 -4.19
C CYS A 117 -10.24 -24.42 -4.15
N GLY A 118 -10.79 -23.97 -5.28
CA GLY A 118 -11.60 -22.77 -5.34
C GLY A 118 -13.07 -23.08 -5.08
N TRP A 119 -13.69 -22.31 -4.17
CA TRP A 119 -15.12 -22.32 -3.82
C TRP A 119 -15.70 -23.70 -3.53
N GLU A 120 -16.16 -24.44 -4.54
CA GLU A 120 -16.98 -25.63 -4.37
C GLU A 120 -16.37 -26.87 -5.03
N THR A 121 -16.44 -28.01 -4.32
CA THR A 121 -16.12 -29.33 -4.90
C THR A 121 -17.23 -30.34 -4.65
N ARG A 122 -17.52 -31.18 -5.64
CA ARG A 122 -18.40 -32.36 -5.56
C ARG A 122 -17.70 -33.59 -6.12
N VAL A 123 -18.01 -34.77 -5.60
CA VAL A 123 -17.27 -36.01 -5.91
C VAL A 123 -18.21 -37.15 -6.26
N TRP A 124 -17.85 -37.89 -7.31
CA TRP A 124 -18.51 -39.12 -7.74
C TRP A 124 -17.51 -40.28 -7.71
N VAL A 125 -17.99 -41.45 -7.30
CA VAL A 125 -17.26 -42.72 -7.39
C VAL A 125 -18.06 -43.66 -8.27
N ASP A 126 -17.46 -44.14 -9.36
CA ASP A 126 -18.10 -45.00 -10.37
C ASP A 126 -19.45 -44.46 -10.87
N GLY A 127 -19.53 -43.14 -11.04
CA GLY A 127 -20.70 -42.44 -11.54
C GLY A 127 -21.82 -42.21 -10.51
N VAL A 128 -21.56 -42.44 -9.22
CA VAL A 128 -22.50 -42.13 -8.11
C VAL A 128 -21.93 -41.01 -7.27
N GLU A 129 -22.73 -39.94 -7.07
CA GLU A 129 -22.33 -38.81 -6.22
C GLU A 129 -22.24 -39.23 -4.75
N ILE A 130 -21.17 -38.81 -4.07
CA ILE A 130 -20.89 -39.13 -2.68
C ILE A 130 -20.87 -37.85 -1.85
N GLY A 131 -21.61 -37.85 -0.74
CA GLY A 131 -21.63 -36.73 0.20
C GLY A 131 -22.40 -35.52 -0.31
N SER A 132 -22.04 -34.35 0.22
CA SER A 132 -22.58 -33.05 -0.18
C SER A 132 -21.47 -32.19 -0.77
N ALA A 133 -21.83 -31.17 -1.54
CA ALA A 133 -20.89 -30.14 -1.96
C ALA A 133 -20.16 -29.52 -0.75
N LEU A 134 -18.84 -29.39 -0.85
CA LEU A 134 -18.03 -28.70 0.15
C LEU A 134 -17.63 -27.32 -0.36
N ASN A 135 -17.78 -26.33 0.51
CA ASN A 135 -17.48 -24.93 0.23
C ASN A 135 -16.41 -24.40 1.20
N SER A 136 -15.21 -24.09 0.72
CA SER A 136 -14.10 -23.47 1.49
C SER A 136 -13.17 -22.69 0.55
N LEU A 137 -12.43 -21.75 1.11
CA LEU A 137 -11.35 -21.03 0.42
C LEU A 137 -9.99 -21.16 1.14
N CYS A 138 -9.98 -21.59 2.40
CA CYS A 138 -8.82 -21.50 3.29
C CYS A 138 -8.26 -22.85 3.77
N VAL A 139 -9.07 -23.91 3.82
CA VAL A 139 -8.66 -25.23 4.29
C VAL A 139 -8.95 -26.32 3.25
N ALA A 140 -8.42 -27.52 3.50
CA ALA A 140 -8.62 -28.67 2.62
C ALA A 140 -10.11 -29.07 2.53
N HIS A 141 -10.50 -29.57 1.35
CA HIS A 141 -11.81 -30.20 1.17
C HIS A 141 -11.68 -31.71 1.41
N GLU A 142 -12.38 -32.22 2.42
CA GLU A 142 -12.33 -33.63 2.82
C GLU A 142 -13.65 -34.37 2.56
N HIS A 143 -13.65 -35.27 1.58
CA HIS A 143 -14.80 -36.09 1.22
C HIS A 143 -14.65 -37.51 1.77
N ASP A 144 -15.57 -37.96 2.63
CA ASP A 144 -15.60 -39.34 3.11
C ASP A 144 -16.17 -40.27 2.02
N LEU A 145 -15.29 -41.07 1.42
CA LEU A 145 -15.61 -42.00 0.32
C LEU A 145 -15.75 -43.45 0.80
N SER A 146 -15.75 -43.69 2.12
CA SER A 146 -15.70 -45.04 2.71
C SER A 146 -16.85 -45.94 2.28
N ALA A 147 -18.04 -45.36 2.04
CA ALA A 147 -19.22 -46.12 1.64
C ALA A 147 -19.14 -46.60 0.17
N ALA A 148 -18.33 -45.95 -0.67
CA ALA A 148 -18.25 -46.20 -2.09
C ALA A 148 -16.98 -46.96 -2.50
N LEU A 149 -15.84 -46.67 -1.85
CA LEU A 149 -14.56 -47.28 -2.19
C LEU A 149 -14.38 -48.63 -1.49
N ASN A 150 -14.20 -49.67 -2.30
CA ASN A 150 -13.86 -51.02 -1.85
C ASN A 150 -12.54 -51.45 -2.52
N PRO A 151 -11.89 -52.54 -2.07
CA PRO A 151 -10.72 -53.04 -2.77
C PRO A 151 -11.02 -53.38 -4.24
N GLY A 152 -10.27 -52.79 -5.16
CA GLY A 152 -10.56 -52.87 -6.60
C GLY A 152 -10.13 -51.62 -7.35
N THR A 153 -10.50 -51.56 -8.62
CA THR A 153 -10.34 -50.37 -9.46
C THR A 153 -11.62 -49.56 -9.41
N HIS A 154 -11.49 -48.25 -9.23
CA HIS A 154 -12.59 -47.29 -9.16
C HIS A 154 -12.26 -46.06 -9.99
N THR A 155 -13.29 -45.40 -10.53
CA THR A 155 -13.16 -44.08 -11.15
C THR A 155 -13.64 -43.01 -10.20
N ILE A 156 -12.77 -42.06 -9.86
CA ILE A 156 -13.12 -40.86 -9.11
C ILE A 156 -13.33 -39.73 -10.12
N THR A 157 -14.48 -39.08 -10.06
CA THR A 157 -14.76 -37.85 -10.80
C THR A 157 -15.00 -36.71 -9.83
N ILE A 158 -14.33 -35.58 -10.02
CA ILE A 158 -14.42 -34.39 -9.18
C ILE A 158 -14.92 -33.24 -10.06
N CYS A 159 -15.95 -32.55 -9.59
CA CYS A 159 -16.42 -31.31 -10.16
C CYS A 159 -15.90 -30.15 -9.29
N VAL A 160 -15.22 -29.18 -9.90
CA VAL A 160 -14.74 -27.95 -9.24
C VAL A 160 -15.43 -26.76 -9.87
N ASP A 161 -16.08 -25.94 -9.04
CA ASP A 161 -16.78 -24.73 -9.47
C ASP A 161 -16.23 -23.51 -8.74
N ASN A 162 -15.47 -22.69 -9.47
CA ASN A 162 -14.88 -21.45 -8.96
C ASN A 162 -15.77 -20.21 -9.15
N THR A 163 -17.05 -20.40 -9.48
CA THR A 163 -18.02 -19.30 -9.46
C THR A 163 -18.25 -18.81 -8.04
N VAL A 164 -18.37 -17.49 -7.90
CA VAL A 164 -18.59 -16.84 -6.60
C VAL A 164 -19.95 -17.28 -6.06
N LYS A 165 -19.95 -18.07 -4.98
CA LYS A 165 -21.18 -18.55 -4.33
C LYS A 165 -21.78 -17.51 -3.40
N ILE A 166 -20.91 -16.77 -2.73
CA ILE A 166 -21.26 -15.74 -1.75
C ILE A 166 -20.40 -14.51 -2.04
N ASN A 167 -21.00 -13.33 -2.12
CA ASN A 167 -20.22 -12.11 -2.28
C ASN A 167 -19.49 -11.78 -0.97
N ILE A 168 -18.19 -12.03 -0.95
CA ILE A 168 -17.28 -11.79 0.19
C ILE A 168 -16.34 -10.61 -0.08
N GLY A 169 -16.58 -9.85 -1.15
CA GLY A 169 -15.78 -8.70 -1.57
C GLY A 169 -16.59 -7.42 -1.67
N HIS A 170 -15.91 -6.32 -1.99
CA HIS A 170 -16.43 -4.96 -1.93
C HIS A 170 -17.78 -4.78 -2.65
N SER A 171 -18.86 -4.62 -1.88
CA SER A 171 -20.24 -4.52 -2.39
C SER A 171 -20.49 -3.37 -3.37
N HIS A 172 -19.65 -2.32 -3.33
CA HIS A 172 -19.76 -1.15 -4.21
C HIS A 172 -18.74 -1.12 -5.37
N SER A 173 -17.93 -2.16 -5.56
CA SER A 173 -16.95 -2.24 -6.64
C SER A 173 -17.40 -3.22 -7.73
N PRO A 174 -17.20 -2.91 -9.02
CA PRO A 174 -17.42 -3.88 -10.10
C PRO A 174 -16.40 -5.04 -10.09
N SER A 175 -15.32 -4.93 -9.31
CA SER A 175 -14.31 -6.00 -9.11
C SER A 175 -14.33 -6.46 -7.65
N LEU A 176 -14.34 -7.78 -7.43
CA LEU A 176 -14.14 -8.36 -6.09
C LEU A 176 -12.71 -8.07 -5.63
N TRP A 177 -12.55 -7.42 -4.49
CA TRP A 177 -11.23 -7.05 -3.98
C TRP A 177 -10.62 -8.08 -3.02
N THR A 178 -11.43 -8.97 -2.44
CA THR A 178 -10.96 -10.05 -1.56
C THR A 178 -9.86 -10.87 -2.21
N HIS A 179 -8.67 -10.83 -1.60
CA HIS A 179 -7.48 -11.43 -2.17
C HIS A 179 -7.60 -12.94 -2.30
N ALA A 180 -8.48 -13.62 -1.58
CA ALA A 180 -8.70 -15.05 -1.75
C ALA A 180 -9.18 -15.46 -3.15
N ILE A 181 -9.84 -14.58 -3.91
CA ILE A 181 -10.53 -14.92 -5.19
C ILE A 181 -10.52 -13.78 -6.22
N THR A 182 -9.57 -12.84 -6.13
CA THR A 182 -9.57 -11.64 -6.97
C THR A 182 -8.65 -11.74 -8.18
N GLU A 183 -9.12 -11.23 -9.32
CA GLU A 183 -8.31 -11.00 -10.53
C GLU A 183 -7.24 -9.92 -10.35
N GLU A 184 -7.24 -9.16 -9.24
CA GLU A 184 -6.24 -8.13 -8.96
C GLU A 184 -4.86 -8.71 -8.59
N THR A 185 -4.80 -9.93 -8.02
CA THR A 185 -3.54 -10.55 -7.56
C THR A 185 -3.47 -12.05 -7.89
N GLN A 186 -4.02 -12.92 -7.04
CA GLN A 186 -3.98 -14.38 -7.21
C GLN A 186 -5.01 -14.93 -8.18
N THR A 187 -5.68 -14.10 -8.97
CA THR A 187 -6.72 -14.53 -9.91
C THR A 187 -7.92 -15.26 -9.27
N ASN A 188 -8.90 -15.61 -10.10
CA ASN A 188 -9.91 -16.61 -9.76
C ASN A 188 -9.65 -17.88 -10.58
N TRP A 189 -8.66 -18.66 -10.17
CA TRP A 189 -8.25 -19.91 -10.83
C TRP A 189 -9.26 -21.04 -10.63
N ASN A 190 -9.30 -22.01 -11.55
CA ASN A 190 -10.01 -23.29 -11.37
C ASN A 190 -8.97 -24.41 -11.41
N GLY A 191 -9.05 -25.37 -10.49
CA GLY A 191 -8.08 -26.45 -10.35
C GLY A 191 -7.98 -26.96 -8.91
N MET A 192 -7.00 -27.83 -8.69
CA MET A 192 -6.62 -28.33 -7.37
C MET A 192 -5.11 -28.16 -7.25
N ILE A 193 -4.65 -27.20 -6.43
CA ILE A 193 -3.28 -26.67 -6.52
C ILE A 193 -2.31 -27.25 -5.48
N GLY A 194 -2.79 -28.08 -4.56
CA GLY A 194 -1.99 -28.76 -3.54
C GLY A 194 -2.11 -30.29 -3.59
N ARG A 195 -1.78 -30.96 -2.49
CA ARG A 195 -1.91 -32.41 -2.32
C ARG A 195 -3.32 -32.88 -2.65
N ILE A 196 -3.40 -34.00 -3.36
CA ILE A 196 -4.64 -34.68 -3.73
C ILE A 196 -4.46 -36.14 -3.34
N GLU A 197 -5.13 -36.58 -2.29
CA GLU A 197 -4.76 -37.82 -1.61
C GLU A 197 -5.99 -38.61 -1.17
N LEU A 198 -5.91 -39.94 -1.29
CA LEU A 198 -6.79 -40.82 -0.53
C LEU A 198 -6.07 -41.23 0.75
N ILE A 199 -6.70 -41.00 1.89
CA ILE A 199 -6.18 -41.30 3.22
C ILE A 199 -7.05 -42.38 3.84
N ALA A 200 -6.45 -43.51 4.20
CA ALA A 200 -7.15 -44.60 4.85
C ALA A 200 -6.78 -44.72 6.34
N THR A 201 -7.81 -44.67 7.19
CA THR A 201 -7.68 -44.84 8.65
C THR A 201 -8.57 -45.98 9.15
N ASP A 202 -8.24 -46.53 10.32
CA ASP A 202 -9.10 -47.50 10.99
C ASP A 202 -10.44 -46.87 11.44
N PRO A 203 -11.51 -47.64 11.69
CA PRO A 203 -12.80 -47.10 12.18
C PRO A 203 -12.74 -46.47 13.58
N VAL A 204 -11.56 -46.50 14.20
CA VAL A 204 -11.21 -45.81 15.44
C VAL A 204 -9.89 -45.12 15.21
N TRP A 205 -9.89 -43.80 15.19
CA TRP A 205 -8.72 -42.99 14.85
C TRP A 205 -8.61 -41.76 15.74
N VAL A 206 -7.42 -41.16 15.75
CA VAL A 206 -7.17 -39.88 16.39
C VAL A 206 -7.44 -38.80 15.34
N GLU A 207 -8.52 -38.03 15.52
CA GLU A 207 -8.92 -36.99 14.58
C GLU A 207 -7.98 -35.79 14.65
N GLU A 208 -7.67 -35.36 15.88
CA GLU A 208 -6.89 -34.16 16.13
C GLU A 208 -6.20 -34.22 17.49
N ALA A 209 -5.11 -33.46 17.61
CA ALA A 209 -4.45 -33.15 18.87
C ALA A 209 -4.16 -31.64 18.91
N GLN A 210 -4.89 -30.90 19.76
CA GLN A 210 -4.69 -29.46 19.95
C GLN A 210 -3.78 -29.23 21.17
N VAL A 211 -2.75 -28.39 21.01
CA VAL A 211 -1.73 -28.14 22.04
C VAL A 211 -1.84 -26.72 22.57
N TYR A 212 -1.88 -26.58 23.90
CA TYR A 212 -1.98 -25.31 24.62
C TYR A 212 -0.76 -25.18 25.55
N PRO A 213 0.30 -24.48 25.12
CA PRO A 213 1.48 -24.24 25.94
C PRO A 213 1.17 -23.39 27.19
N ASN A 214 1.77 -23.73 28.31
CA ASN A 214 1.78 -22.93 29.54
C ASN A 214 3.23 -22.78 30.02
N VAL A 215 3.88 -21.70 29.55
CA VAL A 215 5.27 -21.37 29.86
C VAL A 215 5.48 -21.19 31.36
N ALA A 216 4.56 -20.51 32.05
CA ALA A 216 4.67 -20.24 33.48
C ALA A 216 4.66 -21.51 34.35
N ALA A 217 3.90 -22.53 33.95
CA ALA A 217 3.85 -23.82 34.63
C ALA A 217 4.81 -24.87 34.03
N SER A 218 5.55 -24.53 32.96
CA SER A 218 6.45 -25.45 32.26
C SER A 218 5.75 -26.74 31.80
N GLU A 219 4.54 -26.60 31.28
CA GLU A 219 3.68 -27.71 30.84
C GLU A 219 2.98 -27.36 29.52
N ALA A 220 2.46 -28.38 28.83
CA ALA A 220 1.57 -28.20 27.69
C ALA A 220 0.33 -29.09 27.87
N LEU A 221 -0.86 -28.48 27.78
CA LEU A 221 -2.12 -29.21 27.78
C LEU A 221 -2.41 -29.69 26.35
N VAL A 222 -2.60 -30.99 26.18
CA VAL A 222 -2.93 -31.61 24.90
C VAL A 222 -4.36 -32.13 24.96
N LYS A 223 -5.21 -31.61 24.08
CA LYS A 223 -6.59 -32.09 23.90
C LYS A 223 -6.64 -33.00 22.67
N VAL A 224 -6.92 -34.27 22.87
CA VAL A 224 -6.91 -35.31 21.83
C VAL A 224 -8.33 -35.78 21.57
N LYS A 225 -8.82 -35.59 20.34
CA LYS A 225 -10.14 -36.09 19.92
C LYS A 225 -9.96 -37.44 19.25
N ILE A 226 -10.60 -38.46 19.83
CA ILE A 226 -10.58 -39.82 19.31
C ILE A 226 -11.98 -40.15 18.82
N VAL A 227 -12.10 -40.48 17.54
CA VAL A 227 -13.38 -40.85 16.92
C VAL A 227 -13.52 -42.37 16.92
N ASN A 228 -14.76 -42.83 17.09
CA ASN A 228 -15.09 -44.25 17.11
C ASN A 228 -16.40 -44.50 16.37
N THR A 229 -16.32 -45.16 15.22
CA THR A 229 -17.48 -45.49 14.38
C THR A 229 -17.94 -46.94 14.55
N THR A 230 -17.34 -47.71 15.47
CA THR A 230 -17.67 -49.13 15.67
C THR A 230 -19.02 -49.35 16.39
N GLY A 231 -19.62 -48.28 16.93
CA GLY A 231 -20.84 -48.33 17.73
C GLY A 231 -20.67 -49.02 19.10
N LYS A 232 -19.44 -49.33 19.51
CA LYS A 232 -19.13 -50.02 20.78
C LYS A 232 -18.14 -49.21 21.59
N LYS A 233 -18.28 -49.24 22.91
CA LYS A 233 -17.31 -48.67 23.84
C LYS A 233 -15.99 -49.46 23.80
N LEU A 234 -14.86 -48.76 23.73
CA LEU A 234 -13.53 -49.35 23.61
C LEU A 234 -12.61 -48.88 24.74
N LYS A 235 -11.63 -49.71 25.08
CA LYS A 235 -10.57 -49.38 26.04
C LYS A 235 -9.21 -49.50 25.35
N GLY A 236 -8.37 -48.50 25.55
CA GLY A 236 -7.03 -48.43 24.98
C GLY A 236 -6.08 -47.59 25.83
N GLY A 237 -4.85 -47.44 25.37
CA GLY A 237 -3.88 -46.49 25.89
C GLY A 237 -3.70 -45.35 24.90
N LEU A 238 -3.73 -44.11 25.39
CA LEU A 238 -3.32 -42.93 24.65
C LEU A 238 -1.90 -42.57 25.08
N ARG A 239 -0.94 -42.66 24.15
CA ARG A 239 0.44 -42.18 24.32
C ARG A 239 0.57 -40.83 23.64
N VAL A 240 0.96 -39.82 24.38
CA VAL A 240 1.27 -38.48 23.88
C VAL A 240 2.76 -38.24 24.08
N GLU A 241 3.45 -37.86 23.03
CA GLU A 241 4.90 -37.63 23.02
C GLU A 241 5.23 -36.27 22.39
N ALA A 242 6.12 -35.50 23.00
CA ALA A 242 6.71 -34.29 22.42
C ALA A 242 8.21 -34.45 22.22
N GLN A 243 8.70 -34.18 21.01
CA GLN A 243 10.11 -34.25 20.62
C GLN A 243 10.56 -32.89 20.09
N LEU A 244 11.63 -32.34 20.68
CA LEU A 244 12.26 -31.13 20.15
C LEU A 244 12.94 -31.43 18.80
N SER A 245 12.70 -30.57 17.82
CA SER A 245 13.20 -30.70 16.43
C SER A 245 14.73 -30.73 16.31
N THR A 246 15.45 -30.07 17.23
CA THR A 246 16.92 -30.09 17.29
C THR A 246 17.49 -31.33 17.99
N GLY A 247 16.63 -32.26 18.43
CA GLY A 247 16.98 -33.47 19.16
C GLY A 247 16.80 -33.35 20.66
N GLY A 248 17.18 -34.40 21.40
CA GLY A 248 16.96 -34.52 22.84
C GLY A 248 16.05 -35.70 23.20
N THR A 249 15.85 -35.94 24.49
CA THR A 249 14.97 -37.03 24.96
C THR A 249 13.51 -36.60 24.83
N PRO A 250 12.65 -37.40 24.18
CA PRO A 250 11.23 -37.07 24.06
C PRO A 250 10.53 -37.12 25.42
N ILE A 251 9.55 -36.23 25.60
CA ILE A 251 8.70 -36.19 26.78
C ILE A 251 7.46 -37.02 26.46
N THR A 252 7.24 -38.10 27.21
CA THR A 252 6.15 -39.05 26.94
C THR A 252 5.22 -39.20 28.13
N VAL A 253 3.92 -39.11 27.90
CA VAL A 253 2.88 -39.47 28.84
C VAL A 253 2.00 -40.56 28.22
N THR A 254 1.60 -41.57 29.00
CA THR A 254 0.66 -42.59 28.56
C THR A 254 -0.46 -42.75 29.58
N VAL A 255 -1.70 -42.60 29.13
CA VAL A 255 -2.89 -42.70 29.98
C VAL A 255 -3.86 -43.76 29.45
N PRO A 256 -4.54 -44.51 30.35
CA PRO A 256 -5.62 -45.40 29.93
C PRO A 256 -6.85 -44.57 29.55
N VAL A 257 -7.39 -44.80 28.36
CA VAL A 257 -8.56 -44.07 27.83
C VAL A 257 -9.69 -45.04 27.53
N THR A 258 -10.92 -44.59 27.81
CA THR A 258 -12.13 -45.34 27.48
C THR A 258 -12.97 -44.55 26.49
N VAL A 259 -12.83 -44.88 25.21
CA VAL A 259 -13.52 -44.18 24.12
C VAL A 259 -14.99 -44.63 24.07
N SER A 260 -15.90 -43.65 24.06
CA SER A 260 -17.34 -43.88 23.96
C SER A 260 -17.72 -44.45 22.58
N SER A 261 -18.98 -44.87 22.40
CA SER A 261 -19.50 -45.31 21.10
C SER A 261 -19.59 -44.21 20.05
N GLU A 262 -19.46 -42.95 20.46
CA GLU A 262 -19.54 -41.75 19.62
C GLU A 262 -18.19 -41.00 19.54
N GLY A 263 -17.13 -41.55 20.15
CA GLY A 263 -15.84 -40.88 20.31
C GLY A 263 -15.69 -40.19 21.67
N THR A 264 -14.51 -39.63 21.94
CA THR A 264 -14.16 -38.97 23.20
C THR A 264 -13.11 -37.89 22.96
N LEU A 265 -13.23 -36.78 23.66
CA LEU A 265 -12.18 -35.77 23.81
C LEU A 265 -11.46 -36.05 25.12
N GLU A 266 -10.15 -36.30 25.06
CA GLU A 266 -9.32 -36.52 26.25
C GLU A 266 -8.27 -35.44 26.42
N GLU A 267 -8.02 -35.06 27.67
CA GLU A 267 -7.03 -34.05 28.03
C GLU A 267 -5.83 -34.71 28.71
N VAL A 268 -4.62 -34.39 28.22
CA VAL A 268 -3.36 -34.92 28.73
C VAL A 268 -2.38 -33.78 28.92
N THR A 269 -1.85 -33.61 30.13
CA THR A 269 -0.80 -32.63 30.41
C THR A 269 0.57 -33.25 30.19
N LEU A 270 1.39 -32.64 29.32
CA LEU A 270 2.80 -32.94 29.16
C LEU A 270 3.65 -32.08 30.11
N PRO A 271 4.47 -32.67 30.99
CA PRO A 271 5.38 -31.94 31.85
C PRO A 271 6.64 -31.54 31.07
N MET A 272 6.60 -30.36 30.44
CA MET A 272 7.66 -29.89 29.53
C MET A 272 8.99 -29.63 30.25
N GLY A 273 8.95 -29.28 31.54
CA GLY A 273 10.15 -29.14 32.37
C GLY A 273 11.07 -28.02 31.90
N ASP A 274 12.36 -28.30 31.72
CA ASP A 274 13.29 -27.36 31.09
C ASP A 274 13.10 -27.42 29.57
N PHE A 275 12.41 -26.42 29.01
CA PHE A 275 12.03 -26.36 27.60
C PHE A 275 12.78 -25.24 26.85
N SER A 276 12.88 -25.38 25.53
CA SER A 276 13.35 -24.32 24.64
C SER A 276 12.16 -23.49 24.17
N PRO A 277 12.13 -22.17 24.41
CA PRO A 277 11.00 -21.33 24.02
C PRO A 277 10.98 -21.08 22.51
N TRP A 278 9.81 -20.77 21.97
CA TRP A 278 9.63 -20.25 20.62
C TRP A 278 9.48 -18.72 20.67
N ASP A 279 10.29 -17.99 19.89
CA ASP A 279 10.10 -16.57 19.54
C ASP A 279 10.85 -16.20 18.23
N GLU A 280 10.89 -14.90 17.87
CA GLU A 280 11.53 -14.41 16.63
C GLU A 280 13.04 -14.67 16.52
N PHE A 281 13.70 -14.86 17.66
CA PHE A 281 15.15 -15.07 17.78
C PHE A 281 15.51 -16.53 18.06
N SER A 282 14.62 -17.25 18.74
CA SER A 282 14.75 -18.65 19.13
C SER A 282 13.50 -19.42 18.70
N PRO A 283 13.36 -19.80 17.41
CA PRO A 283 12.16 -20.48 16.91
C PRO A 283 12.18 -21.99 17.23
N ALA A 284 12.23 -22.37 18.51
CA ALA A 284 12.28 -23.78 18.91
C ALA A 284 10.93 -24.49 18.67
N LEU A 285 10.94 -25.55 17.86
CA LEU A 285 9.74 -26.31 17.50
C LEU A 285 9.77 -27.73 18.08
N TYR A 286 8.62 -28.19 18.54
CA TYR A 286 8.37 -29.55 19.01
C TYR A 286 7.39 -30.26 18.09
N THR A 287 7.69 -31.50 17.72
CA THR A 287 6.73 -32.42 17.13
C THR A 287 5.99 -33.13 18.25
N LEU A 288 4.66 -32.99 18.27
CA LEU A 288 3.77 -33.77 19.11
C LEU A 288 3.26 -34.98 18.33
N THR A 289 3.44 -36.18 18.86
CA THR A 289 2.85 -37.42 18.34
C THR A 289 1.84 -37.97 19.36
N ALA A 290 0.56 -38.03 18.98
CA ALA A 290 -0.51 -38.61 19.78
C ALA A 290 -0.98 -39.94 19.17
N THR A 291 -0.73 -41.05 19.88
CA THR A 291 -1.07 -42.41 19.43
C THR A 291 -2.11 -43.04 20.35
N PHE A 292 -3.28 -43.37 19.80
CA PHE A 292 -4.27 -44.17 20.52
C PHE A 292 -4.22 -45.62 20.07
N LYS A 293 -4.09 -46.55 21.03
CA LYS A 293 -3.98 -47.98 20.75
C LYS A 293 -4.93 -48.81 21.60
N THR A 294 -5.71 -49.66 20.95
CA THR A 294 -6.51 -50.72 21.57
C THR A 294 -5.90 -52.09 21.28
N LYS A 295 -6.61 -53.18 21.61
CA LYS A 295 -6.22 -54.52 21.16
C LYS A 295 -6.35 -54.73 19.65
N THR A 296 -7.17 -53.95 18.97
CA THR A 296 -7.58 -54.18 17.57
C THR A 296 -7.16 -53.05 16.65
N TYR A 297 -7.34 -51.81 17.09
CA TYR A 297 -7.07 -50.59 16.31
C TYR A 297 -5.90 -49.81 16.91
N SER A 298 -5.14 -49.14 16.05
CA SER A 298 -4.08 -48.22 16.42
C SER A 298 -4.03 -47.10 15.40
N ASP A 299 -3.97 -45.86 15.87
CA ASP A 299 -3.89 -44.70 15.01
C ASP A 299 -3.06 -43.60 15.67
N THR A 300 -2.46 -42.75 14.85
CA THR A 300 -1.51 -41.72 15.26
C THR A 300 -1.74 -40.45 14.46
N VAL A 301 -1.81 -39.32 15.16
CA VAL A 301 -1.71 -37.98 14.56
C VAL A 301 -0.43 -37.30 15.02
N GLU A 302 0.14 -36.49 14.14
CA GLU A 302 1.29 -35.63 14.44
C GLU A 302 0.93 -34.17 14.19
N THR A 303 1.43 -33.28 15.05
CA THR A 303 1.34 -31.82 14.86
C THR A 303 2.60 -31.16 15.38
N THR A 304 2.90 -29.96 14.88
CA THR A 304 3.99 -29.14 15.41
C THR A 304 3.44 -28.09 16.37
N PHE A 305 4.20 -27.75 17.42
CA PHE A 305 3.90 -26.64 18.31
C PHE A 305 5.19 -25.99 18.84
N GLY A 306 5.09 -24.79 19.42
CA GLY A 306 6.19 -24.12 20.11
C GLY A 306 5.80 -23.76 21.55
N MET A 307 6.75 -23.82 22.48
CA MET A 307 6.54 -23.35 23.85
C MET A 307 6.68 -21.83 23.88
N ARG A 308 5.57 -21.09 23.88
CA ARG A 308 5.57 -19.62 23.94
C ARG A 308 4.49 -19.07 24.86
N ASP A 309 4.74 -17.88 25.39
CA ASP A 309 3.75 -17.03 26.06
C ASP A 309 3.57 -15.75 25.25
N PHE A 310 2.43 -15.62 24.56
CA PHE A 310 2.10 -14.43 23.79
C PHE A 310 0.98 -13.69 24.52
N ALA A 311 1.31 -12.52 25.05
CA ALA A 311 0.43 -11.78 25.96
C ALA A 311 0.33 -10.30 25.57
N ILE A 312 -0.51 -9.55 26.29
CA ILE A 312 -0.68 -8.10 26.15
C ILE A 312 -0.22 -7.42 27.45
N ASP A 313 0.61 -6.39 27.31
CA ASP A 313 1.03 -5.47 28.38
C ASP A 313 0.74 -4.02 27.96
N GLY A 314 -0.44 -3.53 28.32
CA GLY A 314 -0.92 -2.20 27.92
C GLY A 314 -0.96 -2.06 26.40
N ALA A 315 -0.24 -1.06 25.87
CA ALA A 315 -0.20 -0.75 24.44
C ALA A 315 0.75 -1.68 23.62
N PHE A 316 1.28 -2.75 24.20
CA PHE A 316 2.25 -3.62 23.54
C PHE A 316 1.85 -5.10 23.64
N PHE A 317 2.22 -5.87 22.62
CA PHE A 317 2.31 -7.32 22.75
C PHE A 317 3.59 -7.71 23.47
N THR A 318 3.58 -8.87 24.13
CA THR A 318 4.77 -9.48 24.71
C THR A 318 4.93 -10.91 24.23
N MET A 319 6.18 -11.36 24.11
CA MET A 319 6.56 -12.73 23.83
C MET A 319 7.53 -13.19 24.90
N ASN A 320 7.15 -14.22 25.65
CA ASN A 320 7.93 -14.76 26.77
C ASN A 320 8.34 -13.67 27.78
N GLY A 321 7.42 -12.73 28.06
CA GLY A 321 7.62 -11.59 28.97
C GLY A 321 8.37 -10.38 28.38
N ARG A 322 8.85 -10.45 27.13
CA ARG A 322 9.55 -9.35 26.45
C ARG A 322 8.59 -8.59 25.53
N ARG A 323 8.59 -7.25 25.57
CA ARG A 323 7.79 -6.43 24.65
C ARG A 323 8.23 -6.61 23.21
N LEU A 324 7.24 -6.71 22.33
CA LEU A 324 7.41 -6.79 20.89
C LEU A 324 7.10 -5.47 20.21
N TYR A 325 7.83 -5.20 19.14
CA TYR A 325 7.45 -4.22 18.14
C TYR A 325 7.29 -4.96 16.81
N LEU A 326 6.07 -5.00 16.28
CA LEU A 326 5.77 -5.70 15.05
C LEU A 326 6.19 -4.85 13.85
N ARG A 327 7.28 -5.25 13.19
CA ARG A 327 7.83 -4.64 11.99
C ARG A 327 7.24 -5.34 10.78
N GLY A 328 6.02 -4.95 10.42
CA GLY A 328 5.17 -5.70 9.50
C GLY A 328 5.22 -5.23 8.05
N THR A 329 4.93 -6.17 7.15
CA THR A 329 4.39 -5.94 5.80
C THR A 329 3.10 -6.76 5.66
N LEU A 330 2.38 -6.59 4.56
CA LEU A 330 1.27 -7.46 4.20
C LEU A 330 1.56 -8.32 2.96
N ASP A 331 0.75 -9.36 2.78
CA ASP A 331 0.74 -10.25 1.62
C ASP A 331 -0.66 -10.27 0.98
N CYS A 332 -0.70 -9.99 -0.33
CA CYS A 332 -1.91 -9.99 -1.16
C CYS A 332 -1.97 -11.20 -2.12
N SER A 333 -1.22 -12.27 -1.86
CA SER A 333 -1.12 -13.48 -2.69
C SER A 333 -0.60 -13.19 -4.11
N ILE A 334 0.53 -12.48 -4.20
CA ILE A 334 1.13 -12.07 -5.48
C ILE A 334 2.14 -13.11 -5.96
N TRP A 335 1.71 -13.94 -6.92
CA TRP A 335 2.51 -15.01 -7.50
C TRP A 335 2.41 -15.02 -9.03
N PRO A 336 3.13 -14.12 -9.74
CA PRO A 336 2.89 -13.89 -11.17
C PRO A 336 3.09 -15.10 -12.10
N LEU A 337 3.88 -16.10 -11.70
CA LEU A 337 4.17 -17.27 -12.52
C LEU A 337 3.03 -18.30 -12.52
N THR A 338 2.39 -18.51 -11.39
CA THR A 338 1.30 -19.49 -11.21
C THR A 338 -0.06 -18.81 -11.23
N GLY A 339 -0.11 -17.53 -10.81
CA GLY A 339 -1.34 -16.82 -10.56
C GLY A 339 -2.05 -17.36 -9.33
N TYR A 340 -1.36 -18.00 -8.39
CA TYR A 340 -1.87 -18.50 -7.10
C TYR A 340 -0.70 -18.86 -6.15
N PRO A 341 -0.89 -18.99 -4.82
CA PRO A 341 0.21 -19.23 -3.89
C PRO A 341 0.78 -20.65 -3.96
N PRO A 342 2.09 -20.85 -3.74
CA PRO A 342 2.69 -22.19 -3.71
C PRO A 342 2.25 -22.96 -2.47
N MET A 343 2.12 -24.29 -2.63
CA MET A 343 1.75 -25.21 -1.55
C MET A 343 2.96 -25.88 -0.90
N ASP A 344 4.18 -25.49 -1.28
CA ASP A 344 5.42 -26.04 -0.72
C ASP A 344 6.11 -25.09 0.27
N VAL A 345 6.67 -25.67 1.34
CA VAL A 345 7.33 -24.91 2.43
C VAL A 345 8.56 -24.14 1.91
N ALA A 346 9.27 -24.66 0.91
CA ALA A 346 10.52 -24.08 0.45
C ALA A 346 10.32 -22.69 -0.18
N ALA A 347 9.27 -22.51 -0.99
CA ALA A 347 8.90 -21.21 -1.54
C ALA A 347 8.57 -20.18 -0.45
N TRP A 348 7.90 -20.60 0.63
CA TRP A 348 7.59 -19.73 1.76
C TRP A 348 8.82 -19.44 2.64
N ILE A 349 9.76 -20.38 2.79
CA ILE A 349 11.04 -20.12 3.45
C ILE A 349 11.82 -19.03 2.71
N ASP A 350 11.89 -19.09 1.37
CA ASP A 350 12.52 -18.05 0.55
C ASP A 350 11.83 -16.68 0.71
N TYR A 351 10.49 -16.68 0.68
CA TYR A 351 9.66 -15.51 0.90
C TYR A 351 9.96 -14.85 2.27
N PHE A 352 9.88 -15.61 3.36
CA PHE A 352 10.11 -15.09 4.72
C PHE A 352 11.58 -14.75 4.98
N THR A 353 12.52 -15.46 4.35
CA THR A 353 13.95 -15.13 4.44
C THR A 353 14.20 -13.74 3.87
N THR A 354 13.61 -13.43 2.70
CA THR A 354 13.70 -12.09 2.10
C THR A 354 13.16 -11.03 3.06
N LEU A 355 12.01 -11.26 3.69
CA LEU A 355 11.45 -10.33 4.67
C LEU A 355 12.36 -10.15 5.90
N LYS A 356 12.89 -11.25 6.45
CA LYS A 356 13.76 -11.26 7.62
C LYS A 356 15.10 -10.56 7.34
N GLU A 357 15.65 -10.72 6.13
CA GLU A 357 16.84 -9.99 5.69
C GLU A 357 16.62 -8.48 5.68
N HIS A 358 15.40 -8.01 5.41
CA HIS A 358 14.97 -6.61 5.48
C HIS A 358 14.45 -6.19 6.88
N GLY A 359 14.67 -7.00 7.92
CA GLY A 359 14.37 -6.65 9.31
C GLY A 359 12.90 -6.82 9.73
N HIS A 360 12.03 -7.36 8.86
CA HIS A 360 10.66 -7.69 9.22
C HIS A 360 10.60 -8.90 10.16
N ASN A 361 9.60 -8.92 11.05
CA ASN A 361 9.26 -10.05 11.91
C ASN A 361 7.76 -10.41 11.88
N HIS A 362 6.96 -9.66 11.14
CA HIS A 362 5.51 -9.77 11.11
C HIS A 362 4.96 -9.74 9.69
N LEU A 363 4.02 -10.63 9.37
CA LEU A 363 3.29 -10.65 8.10
C LEU A 363 1.79 -10.67 8.35
N ARG A 364 1.06 -9.78 7.68
CA ARG A 364 -0.40 -9.80 7.61
C ARG A 364 -0.86 -10.39 6.28
N TYR A 365 -1.76 -11.37 6.30
CA TYR A 365 -2.40 -11.87 5.08
C TYR A 365 -3.66 -11.08 4.80
N HIS A 366 -3.62 -10.24 3.77
CA HIS A 366 -4.64 -9.24 3.50
C HIS A 366 -5.90 -9.89 2.91
N SER A 367 -7.01 -9.97 3.66
CA SER A 367 -8.29 -10.60 3.25
C SER A 367 -8.18 -12.05 2.74
N TRP A 368 -7.23 -12.83 3.26
CA TRP A 368 -7.09 -14.25 2.93
C TRP A 368 -6.30 -15.05 3.99
N CYS A 369 -6.41 -16.38 3.92
CA CYS A 369 -5.63 -17.32 4.73
C CYS A 369 -4.65 -18.13 3.84
N PRO A 370 -3.35 -18.15 4.19
CA PRO A 370 -2.33 -18.86 3.42
C PRO A 370 -2.45 -20.39 3.55
N PRO A 371 -1.74 -21.16 2.72
CA PRO A 371 -1.64 -22.61 2.91
C PRO A 371 -0.80 -22.97 4.16
N GLU A 372 -0.95 -24.20 4.65
CA GLU A 372 -0.17 -24.79 5.76
C GLU A 372 1.34 -24.56 5.59
N ALA A 373 1.83 -24.66 4.35
CA ALA A 373 3.24 -24.45 4.01
C ALA A 373 3.80 -23.09 4.48
N ALA A 374 2.98 -22.04 4.48
CA ALA A 374 3.36 -20.72 4.94
C ALA A 374 3.47 -20.66 6.47
N PHE A 375 2.56 -21.30 7.20
CA PHE A 375 2.62 -21.42 8.65
C PHE A 375 3.86 -22.21 9.09
N VAL A 376 4.14 -23.34 8.43
CA VAL A 376 5.34 -24.14 8.70
C VAL A 376 6.62 -23.33 8.47
N ALA A 377 6.68 -22.55 7.38
CA ALA A 377 7.84 -21.70 7.10
C ALA A 377 8.00 -20.57 8.15
N ALA A 378 6.90 -19.93 8.53
CA ALA A 378 6.90 -18.89 9.56
C ALA A 378 7.32 -19.43 10.93
N ASP A 379 6.83 -20.62 11.30
CA ASP A 379 7.22 -21.33 12.52
C ASP A 379 8.73 -21.58 12.58
N GLN A 380 9.31 -22.08 11.47
CA GLN A 380 10.74 -22.40 11.37
C GLN A 380 11.63 -21.15 11.43
N LEU A 381 11.13 -20.01 10.96
CA LEU A 381 11.88 -18.76 10.89
C LEU A 381 11.58 -17.79 12.04
N GLY A 382 10.63 -18.10 12.93
CA GLY A 382 10.22 -17.21 14.02
C GLY A 382 9.49 -15.97 13.52
N PHE A 383 8.60 -16.12 12.55
CA PHE A 383 7.80 -15.02 12.01
C PHE A 383 6.42 -14.98 12.67
N ILE A 384 5.88 -13.78 12.93
CA ILE A 384 4.58 -13.59 13.57
C ILE A 384 3.52 -13.31 12.52
N LEU A 385 2.46 -14.11 12.49
CA LEU A 385 1.42 -14.01 11.47
C LEU A 385 0.14 -13.36 12.02
N GLN A 386 -0.40 -12.43 11.23
CA GLN A 386 -1.80 -12.05 11.28
C GLN A 386 -2.53 -12.70 10.09
N VAL A 387 -3.45 -13.60 10.38
CA VAL A 387 -4.30 -14.26 9.37
C VAL A 387 -5.64 -13.54 9.31
N GLU A 388 -6.22 -13.46 8.11
CA GLU A 388 -7.57 -12.91 7.94
C GLU A 388 -8.52 -13.93 7.35
N ALA A 389 -9.78 -13.88 7.77
CA ALA A 389 -10.83 -14.52 7.01
C ALA A 389 -10.95 -13.87 5.61
N PRO A 390 -11.46 -14.59 4.60
CA PRO A 390 -11.51 -14.10 3.22
C PRO A 390 -12.64 -13.09 3.02
N LEU A 391 -12.53 -11.91 3.65
CA LEU A 391 -13.57 -10.90 3.68
C LEU A 391 -12.99 -9.48 3.53
N TRP A 392 -13.51 -8.75 2.55
CA TRP A 392 -13.20 -7.33 2.32
C TRP A 392 -14.39 -6.63 1.64
N ASP A 393 -15.34 -6.11 2.41
CA ASP A 393 -16.60 -5.54 1.88
C ASP A 393 -16.57 -4.00 1.71
N GLY A 394 -15.59 -3.29 2.26
CA GLY A 394 -15.41 -1.85 2.04
C GLY A 394 -16.36 -0.96 2.85
N TYR A 395 -16.20 -0.97 4.17
CA TYR A 395 -16.92 -0.16 5.17
C TYR A 395 -18.45 -0.33 5.22
N GLY A 396 -19.00 -1.38 4.59
CA GLY A 396 -20.44 -1.72 4.62
C GLY A 396 -20.94 -2.27 5.98
N ASP A 397 -22.26 -2.21 6.19
CA ASP A 397 -22.93 -2.86 7.33
C ASP A 397 -23.03 -4.38 7.08
N MET A 398 -22.21 -5.16 7.77
CA MET A 398 -22.11 -6.61 7.56
C MET A 398 -23.41 -7.34 7.91
N SER A 399 -24.28 -6.73 8.73
CA SER A 399 -25.54 -7.35 9.17
C SER A 399 -26.56 -7.58 8.05
N ASN A 400 -26.41 -6.89 6.91
CA ASN A 400 -27.28 -7.04 5.74
C ASN A 400 -26.81 -8.15 4.77
N THR A 401 -25.83 -8.98 5.17
CA THR A 401 -25.24 -10.04 4.35
C THR A 401 -25.50 -11.44 4.94
N PRO A 402 -26.77 -11.93 4.96
CA PRO A 402 -27.16 -13.10 5.75
C PRO A 402 -26.48 -14.43 5.37
N ASN A 403 -25.96 -14.56 4.15
CA ASN A 403 -25.21 -15.73 3.72
C ASN A 403 -23.70 -15.63 4.01
N VAL A 404 -23.16 -14.41 4.16
CA VAL A 404 -21.74 -14.18 4.45
C VAL A 404 -21.42 -14.58 5.88
N VAL A 405 -22.26 -14.17 6.83
CA VAL A 405 -22.04 -14.42 8.27
C VAL A 405 -21.83 -15.92 8.58
N PRO A 406 -22.75 -16.85 8.21
CA PRO A 406 -22.55 -18.27 8.51
C PRO A 406 -21.33 -18.87 7.79
N PHE A 407 -21.07 -18.44 6.55
CA PHE A 407 -19.92 -18.92 5.78
C PHE A 407 -18.60 -18.48 6.41
N ILE A 408 -18.45 -17.19 6.73
CA ILE A 408 -17.24 -16.65 7.34
C ILE A 408 -17.03 -17.24 8.73
N THR A 409 -18.07 -17.36 9.56
CA THR A 409 -17.93 -18.04 10.87
C THR A 409 -17.45 -19.49 10.70
N ALA A 410 -18.01 -20.24 9.76
CA ALA A 410 -17.57 -21.62 9.50
C ALA A 410 -16.14 -21.68 8.92
N GLU A 411 -15.72 -20.69 8.12
CA GLU A 411 -14.35 -20.60 7.60
C GLU A 411 -13.36 -20.30 8.72
N ILE A 412 -13.66 -19.35 9.60
CA ILE A 412 -12.85 -19.03 10.78
C ILE A 412 -12.70 -20.27 11.66
N ASP A 413 -13.80 -20.95 11.95
CA ASP A 413 -13.76 -22.16 12.78
C ASP A 413 -12.80 -23.21 12.19
N ARG A 414 -12.88 -23.43 10.87
CA ARG A 414 -11.99 -24.35 10.15
C ARG A 414 -10.53 -23.91 10.17
N ILE A 415 -10.25 -22.62 10.00
CA ILE A 415 -8.87 -22.06 10.08
C ILE A 415 -8.30 -22.33 11.48
N LEU A 416 -9.04 -22.03 12.54
CA LEU A 416 -8.59 -22.21 13.92
C LEU A 416 -8.36 -23.70 14.24
N ASP A 417 -9.27 -24.57 13.80
CA ASP A 417 -9.14 -26.01 14.02
C ASP A 417 -7.93 -26.60 13.27
N THR A 418 -7.68 -26.13 12.04
CA THR A 418 -6.61 -26.65 11.17
C THR A 418 -5.22 -26.10 11.54
N TYR A 419 -5.12 -24.79 11.78
CA TYR A 419 -3.83 -24.09 11.86
C TYR A 419 -3.49 -23.58 13.27
N GLY A 420 -4.39 -23.69 14.26
CA GLY A 420 -4.21 -23.07 15.58
C GLY A 420 -3.02 -23.57 16.40
N ASN A 421 -2.45 -24.74 16.08
CA ASN A 421 -1.25 -25.26 16.74
C ASN A 421 0.05 -24.51 16.33
N HIS A 422 0.06 -23.82 15.19
CA HIS A 422 1.25 -23.14 14.68
C HIS A 422 1.65 -21.99 15.61
N PRO A 423 2.85 -22.01 16.24
CA PRO A 423 3.27 -20.96 17.15
C PRO A 423 3.40 -19.59 16.46
N SER A 424 3.63 -19.54 15.15
CA SER A 424 3.63 -18.31 14.34
C SER A 424 2.26 -17.65 14.20
N PHE A 425 1.17 -18.42 14.30
CA PHE A 425 -0.18 -17.88 14.26
C PHE A 425 -0.46 -17.18 15.60
N CYS A 426 -0.47 -15.86 15.60
CA CYS A 426 -0.60 -15.04 16.81
C CYS A 426 -1.79 -14.10 16.77
N LEU A 427 -2.08 -13.54 15.60
CA LEU A 427 -3.11 -12.53 15.42
C LEU A 427 -4.13 -13.00 14.37
N PHE A 428 -5.40 -12.68 14.58
CA PHE A 428 -6.46 -12.94 13.61
C PHE A 428 -7.36 -11.73 13.43
N ALA A 429 -7.80 -11.47 12.20
CA ALA A 429 -8.86 -10.50 11.92
C ALA A 429 -10.01 -11.12 11.11
N THR A 430 -11.25 -10.68 11.37
CA THR A 430 -12.42 -11.14 10.61
C THR A 430 -12.37 -10.69 9.14
N GLY A 431 -11.57 -9.67 8.81
CA GLY A 431 -11.27 -9.24 7.44
C GLY A 431 -10.69 -7.82 7.39
N ASN A 432 -10.69 -7.23 6.20
CA ASN A 432 -10.13 -5.90 5.94
C ASN A 432 -11.21 -4.83 5.78
N GLU A 433 -11.01 -3.66 6.41
CA GLU A 433 -11.83 -2.46 6.20
C GLU A 433 -13.34 -2.69 6.38
N LEU A 434 -13.72 -3.30 7.50
CA LEU A 434 -15.09 -3.73 7.81
C LEU A 434 -15.80 -2.84 8.84
N GLY A 435 -17.07 -2.58 8.54
CA GLY A 435 -18.16 -2.25 9.48
C GLY A 435 -18.00 -1.06 10.43
N ALA A 436 -19.11 -0.68 11.07
CA ALA A 436 -19.16 0.35 12.10
C ALA A 436 -18.80 -0.20 13.50
N ALA A 437 -18.71 0.68 14.50
CA ALA A 437 -18.40 0.37 15.90
C ALA A 437 -19.27 -0.73 16.53
N GLU A 438 -20.58 -0.70 16.23
CA GLU A 438 -21.61 -1.54 16.84
C GLU A 438 -22.22 -2.50 15.80
N ASP A 439 -21.34 -3.23 15.11
CA ASP A 439 -21.74 -4.23 14.11
C ASP A 439 -22.23 -5.53 14.80
N PRO A 440 -23.44 -6.02 14.50
CA PRO A 440 -24.04 -7.18 15.18
C PRO A 440 -23.44 -8.52 14.73
N PHE A 441 -22.53 -8.54 13.76
CA PHE A 441 -21.77 -9.72 13.37
C PHE A 441 -20.32 -9.65 13.88
N LEU A 442 -19.62 -8.53 13.66
CA LEU A 442 -18.18 -8.45 13.93
C LEU A 442 -17.85 -8.60 15.42
N ASN A 443 -18.62 -7.95 16.31
CA ASN A 443 -18.35 -8.02 17.75
C ASN A 443 -18.62 -9.44 18.31
N PRO A 444 -19.76 -10.09 18.02
CA PRO A 444 -19.97 -11.49 18.39
C PRO A 444 -18.96 -12.47 17.77
N SER A 445 -18.47 -12.20 16.56
CA SER A 445 -17.42 -13.01 15.91
C SER A 445 -16.12 -13.01 16.74
N VAL A 446 -15.66 -11.83 17.17
CA VAL A 446 -14.46 -11.71 18.02
C VAL A 446 -14.64 -12.47 19.33
N GLU A 447 -15.77 -12.27 20.02
CA GLU A 447 -16.05 -12.97 21.28
C GLU A 447 -16.16 -14.50 21.12
N HIS A 448 -16.70 -14.98 19.99
CA HIS A 448 -16.76 -16.39 19.66
C HIS A 448 -15.35 -16.96 19.49
N ASN A 449 -14.50 -16.27 18.72
CA ASN A 449 -13.13 -16.71 18.43
C ASN A 449 -12.27 -16.76 19.70
N GLN A 450 -12.35 -15.73 20.55
CA GLN A 450 -11.68 -15.68 21.86
C GLN A 450 -12.05 -16.88 22.76
N LYS A 451 -13.31 -17.32 22.71
CA LYS A 451 -13.80 -18.47 23.50
C LYS A 451 -13.42 -19.81 22.88
N LYS A 452 -13.46 -19.91 21.54
CA LYS A 452 -13.15 -21.15 20.81
C LYS A 452 -11.67 -21.49 20.94
N ASP A 453 -10.79 -20.52 20.72
CA ASP A 453 -9.35 -20.73 20.73
C ASP A 453 -8.60 -19.58 21.41
N PRO A 454 -8.20 -19.73 22.69
CA PRO A 454 -7.51 -18.69 23.44
C PRO A 454 -6.01 -18.55 23.11
N ARG A 455 -5.48 -19.23 22.08
CA ARG A 455 -4.04 -19.20 21.73
C ARG A 455 -3.62 -17.94 20.94
N HIS A 456 -4.59 -17.17 20.45
CA HIS A 456 -4.41 -16.03 19.56
C HIS A 456 -5.13 -14.78 20.09
N PHE A 457 -4.77 -13.60 19.55
CA PHE A 457 -5.53 -12.36 19.76
C PHE A 457 -6.35 -12.00 18.53
N TYR A 458 -7.52 -11.43 18.76
CA TYR A 458 -8.55 -11.22 17.74
C TYR A 458 -8.91 -9.74 17.59
N THR A 459 -9.16 -9.33 16.35
CA THR A 459 -9.73 -8.02 16.03
C THR A 459 -10.89 -8.17 15.05
N ALA A 460 -11.92 -7.34 15.22
CA ALA A 460 -13.09 -7.30 14.36
C ALA A 460 -12.72 -6.96 12.92
N SER A 461 -11.73 -6.08 12.73
CA SER A 461 -11.33 -5.62 11.40
C SER A 461 -9.91 -5.10 11.40
N SER A 462 -9.21 -5.36 10.31
CA SER A 462 -8.03 -4.57 9.97
C SER A 462 -8.46 -3.23 9.41
N HIS A 463 -8.49 -2.22 10.28
CA HIS A 463 -9.04 -0.89 10.03
C HIS A 463 -10.59 -0.87 9.83
N PRO A 464 -11.32 0.12 10.36
CA PRO A 464 -10.92 1.06 11.41
C PRO A 464 -10.90 0.42 12.79
N ALA A 465 -10.10 1.00 13.70
CA ALA A 465 -10.17 0.70 15.12
C ALA A 465 -11.36 1.42 15.77
N ASP A 466 -11.97 0.80 16.76
CA ASP A 466 -12.99 1.41 17.60
C ASP A 466 -12.89 0.90 19.03
N ALA A 467 -12.78 1.82 19.99
CA ALA A 467 -12.58 1.48 21.41
C ALA A 467 -13.75 0.71 22.04
N LYS A 468 -14.94 0.74 21.44
CA LYS A 468 -16.12 0.01 21.91
C LYS A 468 -16.14 -1.46 21.51
N ARG A 469 -15.31 -1.85 20.53
CA ARG A 469 -15.24 -3.23 20.07
C ARG A 469 -14.54 -4.13 21.11
N PRO A 470 -14.92 -5.41 21.21
CA PRO A 470 -14.28 -6.38 22.11
C PRO A 470 -12.90 -6.85 21.61
N ASP A 471 -12.27 -6.07 20.72
CA ASP A 471 -10.99 -6.39 20.09
C ASP A 471 -9.86 -6.47 21.12
N ASP A 472 -9.02 -7.49 21.03
CA ASP A 472 -7.80 -7.62 21.84
C ASP A 472 -6.75 -6.60 21.40
N TYR A 473 -6.74 -6.24 20.13
CA TYR A 473 -5.80 -5.30 19.52
C TYR A 473 -6.44 -4.52 18.37
N PHE A 474 -5.80 -3.41 18.00
CA PHE A 474 -6.22 -2.54 16.92
C PHE A 474 -5.26 -2.57 15.74
N VAL A 475 -5.83 -2.45 14.55
CA VAL A 475 -5.13 -2.11 13.33
C VAL A 475 -5.82 -0.86 12.78
N ALA A 476 -5.10 0.26 12.64
CA ALA A 476 -5.73 1.50 12.21
C ALA A 476 -4.82 2.52 11.54
N ALA A 477 -5.41 3.29 10.63
CA ALA A 477 -4.81 4.47 10.03
C ALA A 477 -4.88 5.71 10.92
N ALA A 478 -5.83 5.76 11.85
CA ALA A 478 -6.09 6.89 12.73
C ALA A 478 -6.69 6.43 14.06
N THR A 479 -6.49 7.25 15.09
CA THR A 479 -7.21 7.17 16.37
C THR A 479 -8.21 8.32 16.45
N GLU A 480 -8.99 8.37 17.53
CA GLU A 480 -9.87 9.51 17.82
C GLU A 480 -9.12 10.87 17.88
N ARG A 481 -7.79 10.85 18.09
CA ARG A 481 -6.96 12.05 18.22
C ARG A 481 -6.26 12.44 16.93
N GLY A 482 -6.27 11.61 15.90
CA GLY A 482 -5.69 11.93 14.61
C GLY A 482 -5.03 10.74 13.91
N ILE A 483 -4.42 11.04 12.76
CA ILE A 483 -3.80 10.05 11.88
C ILE A 483 -2.53 9.48 12.51
N VAL A 484 -2.33 8.16 12.40
CA VAL A 484 -1.16 7.42 12.91
C VAL A 484 -0.39 6.70 11.80
N ARG A 485 -0.59 7.11 10.55
CA ARG A 485 0.12 6.64 9.34
C ARG A 485 0.38 7.77 8.35
N GLY A 486 1.23 7.55 7.37
CA GLY A 486 1.47 8.46 6.26
C GLY A 486 2.40 9.63 6.59
N LEU A 487 2.77 10.35 5.54
CA LEU A 487 3.65 11.49 5.62
C LEU A 487 2.87 12.81 5.54
N HIS A 488 3.05 13.60 6.59
CA HIS A 488 2.58 14.98 6.68
C HIS A 488 3.64 15.76 7.45
N ALA A 489 3.77 17.03 7.11
CA ALA A 489 4.58 17.97 7.88
C ALA A 489 4.02 18.09 9.31
N GLY A 490 4.90 18.03 10.30
CA GLY A 490 4.54 18.32 11.68
C GLY A 490 4.39 19.82 11.92
N PRO A 491 4.17 20.24 13.18
CA PRO A 491 4.08 21.67 13.54
C PRO A 491 5.31 22.49 13.14
N ASN A 492 6.48 21.86 13.05
CA ASN A 492 7.75 22.47 12.65
C ASN A 492 8.06 22.32 11.14
N GLY A 493 7.11 21.84 10.33
CA GLY A 493 7.36 21.47 8.94
C GLY A 493 7.85 20.03 8.80
N TRP A 494 8.66 19.76 7.76
CA TRP A 494 9.31 18.47 7.57
C TRP A 494 10.56 18.37 8.45
N SER A 495 10.43 17.62 9.54
CA SER A 495 11.43 17.45 10.59
C SER A 495 11.49 15.98 11.00
N THR A 496 12.51 15.59 11.76
CA THR A 496 12.59 14.22 12.32
C THR A 496 12.24 14.16 13.81
N ASP A 497 11.92 15.29 14.43
CA ASP A 497 11.44 15.35 15.82
C ASP A 497 9.93 15.08 15.96
N PHE A 498 9.19 15.08 14.85
CA PHE A 498 7.76 14.74 14.81
C PHE A 498 7.52 13.22 14.89
N ASP A 499 6.50 12.83 15.66
CA ASP A 499 6.01 11.46 15.84
C ASP A 499 4.49 11.46 16.13
N HIS A 500 3.87 10.28 16.28
CA HIS A 500 2.42 10.14 16.49
C HIS A 500 2.03 9.99 17.97
N SER A 501 2.92 10.22 18.93
CA SER A 501 2.68 9.95 20.36
C SER A 501 1.46 10.70 20.90
N ALA A 502 1.24 11.93 20.44
CA ALA A 502 0.05 12.72 20.82
C ALA A 502 -1.27 12.06 20.38
N ASN A 503 -1.25 11.35 19.25
CA ASN A 503 -2.40 10.67 18.69
C ASN A 503 -2.61 9.29 19.36
N MET A 504 -1.58 8.74 20.00
CA MET A 504 -1.66 7.48 20.75
C MET A 504 -2.20 7.63 22.18
N VAL A 505 -2.39 8.86 22.68
CA VAL A 505 -2.91 9.08 24.03
C VAL A 505 -4.34 8.56 24.17
N GLY A 506 -4.55 7.63 25.11
CA GLY A 506 -5.85 7.02 25.39
C GLY A 506 -6.09 5.69 24.68
N VAL A 507 -5.17 5.26 23.82
CA VAL A 507 -5.15 3.89 23.30
C VAL A 507 -4.72 2.95 24.44
N ASP A 508 -5.58 2.00 24.79
CA ASP A 508 -5.46 1.16 26.00
C ASP A 508 -4.98 -0.27 25.73
N ARG A 509 -4.82 -0.64 24.46
CA ARG A 509 -4.41 -1.96 23.98
C ARG A 509 -3.48 -1.82 22.77
N PRO A 510 -2.81 -2.89 22.31
CA PRO A 510 -1.86 -2.80 21.22
C PRO A 510 -2.49 -2.24 19.95
N LEU A 511 -1.81 -1.29 19.30
CA LEU A 511 -2.21 -0.73 18.01
C LEU A 511 -1.10 -0.93 16.99
N LEU A 512 -1.46 -1.47 15.83
CA LEU A 512 -0.64 -1.56 14.64
C LEU A 512 -1.08 -0.48 13.64
N SER A 513 -0.15 0.34 13.17
CA SER A 513 -0.44 1.31 12.11
C SER A 513 -0.75 0.58 10.80
N HIS A 514 -1.90 0.90 10.20
CA HIS A 514 -2.47 0.21 9.04
C HIS A 514 -1.88 0.71 7.72
N GLU A 515 -1.35 -0.20 6.90
CA GLU A 515 -0.91 0.08 5.52
C GLU A 515 0.01 1.31 5.41
N VAL A 516 1.12 1.25 6.15
CA VAL A 516 2.17 2.25 6.17
C VAL A 516 2.94 2.22 4.85
N GLY A 517 3.26 3.39 4.30
CA GLY A 517 3.89 3.52 3.00
C GLY A 517 2.94 3.21 1.85
N GLN A 518 2.66 4.19 0.99
CA GLN A 518 1.81 4.03 -0.20
C GLN A 518 2.34 4.93 -1.32
N TYR A 519 3.67 4.99 -1.44
CA TYR A 519 4.41 5.91 -2.30
C TYR A 519 4.76 5.24 -3.61
N CYS A 520 4.18 5.71 -4.71
CA CYS A 520 4.45 5.11 -6.01
C CYS A 520 5.75 5.67 -6.62
N MET A 521 6.49 4.78 -7.29
CA MET A 521 7.60 5.15 -8.17
C MET A 521 7.31 4.77 -9.62
N PHE A 522 8.22 5.14 -10.53
CA PHE A 522 8.10 4.86 -11.96
C PHE A 522 8.33 3.37 -12.27
N ALA A 523 7.62 2.85 -13.27
CA ALA A 523 7.61 1.42 -13.62
C ALA A 523 8.98 0.89 -14.08
N ASN A 524 9.30 -0.37 -13.74
CA ASN A 524 10.50 -1.06 -14.20
C ASN A 524 10.23 -1.94 -15.44
N PHE A 525 10.36 -1.41 -16.65
CA PHE A 525 10.07 -2.20 -17.86
C PHE A 525 10.99 -3.40 -18.09
N ASN A 526 12.15 -3.49 -17.41
CA ASN A 526 13.02 -4.67 -17.46
C ASN A 526 12.40 -5.89 -16.74
N GLU A 527 11.32 -5.71 -15.99
CA GLU A 527 10.58 -6.78 -15.34
C GLU A 527 9.68 -7.57 -16.31
N ILE A 528 9.24 -6.95 -17.41
CA ILE A 528 8.29 -7.53 -18.39
C ILE A 528 8.69 -8.96 -18.83
N PRO A 529 9.95 -9.26 -19.18
CA PRO A 529 10.34 -10.61 -19.61
C PRO A 529 10.23 -11.70 -18.53
N LYS A 530 10.09 -11.35 -17.25
CA LYS A 530 9.99 -12.31 -16.13
C LYS A 530 8.62 -13.01 -16.08
N TYR A 531 7.58 -12.37 -16.64
CA TYR A 531 6.20 -12.87 -16.66
C TYR A 531 5.99 -13.99 -17.69
N THR A 532 6.63 -15.13 -17.44
CA THR A 532 6.66 -16.29 -18.35
C THR A 532 5.58 -17.33 -18.07
N GLY A 533 4.91 -17.25 -16.91
CA GLY A 533 3.98 -18.26 -16.40
C GLY A 533 2.53 -18.08 -16.86
N THR A 534 1.57 -18.04 -15.95
CA THR A 534 0.14 -17.84 -16.25
C THR A 534 -0.24 -16.39 -16.44
N LEU A 535 0.48 -15.44 -15.85
CA LEU A 535 0.20 -14.01 -15.97
C LEU A 535 1.19 -13.28 -16.87
N ARG A 536 0.75 -12.20 -17.52
CA ARG A 536 1.52 -11.33 -18.43
C ARG A 536 1.42 -9.88 -18.00
N ALA A 537 2.53 -9.12 -18.11
CA ALA A 537 2.57 -7.70 -17.76
C ALA A 537 2.08 -6.78 -18.88
N ARG A 538 0.90 -7.05 -19.45
CA ARG A 538 0.34 -6.25 -20.56
C ARG A 538 0.13 -4.78 -20.19
N ASN A 539 -0.25 -4.52 -18.94
CA ASN A 539 -0.27 -3.21 -18.31
C ASN A 539 1.06 -2.45 -18.51
N MET A 540 2.20 -3.05 -18.15
CA MET A 540 3.52 -2.43 -18.28
C MET A 540 3.94 -2.24 -19.74
N GLU A 541 3.57 -3.17 -20.63
CA GLU A 541 3.78 -3.01 -22.07
C GLU A 541 3.04 -1.78 -22.61
N ILE A 542 1.78 -1.56 -22.20
CA ILE A 542 1.00 -0.37 -22.58
C ILE A 542 1.68 0.90 -22.08
N PHE A 543 2.18 0.93 -20.84
CA PHE A 543 2.86 2.11 -20.28
C PHE A 543 4.14 2.42 -21.07
N ARG A 544 4.88 1.38 -21.44
CA ARG A 544 6.07 1.47 -22.27
C ARG A 544 5.74 2.01 -23.67
N GLU A 545 4.68 1.52 -24.30
CA GLU A 545 4.19 1.99 -25.60
C GLU A 545 3.81 3.49 -25.54
N VAL A 546 3.13 3.93 -24.48
CA VAL A 546 2.80 5.35 -24.26
C VAL A 546 4.06 6.20 -24.08
N MET A 547 5.02 5.74 -23.28
CA MET A 547 6.28 6.46 -23.07
C MET A 547 7.12 6.58 -24.36
N GLU A 548 7.10 5.55 -25.19
CA GLU A 548 7.71 5.57 -26.52
C GLU A 548 7.03 6.59 -27.44
N ALA A 549 5.69 6.62 -27.47
CA ALA A 549 4.92 7.59 -28.24
C ALA A 549 5.23 9.05 -27.81
N ASN A 550 5.53 9.26 -26.53
CA ASN A 550 5.92 10.57 -25.99
C ASN A 550 7.43 10.87 -26.10
N ASN A 551 8.21 10.02 -26.77
CA ASN A 551 9.65 10.16 -27.00
C ASN A 551 10.47 10.28 -25.70
N MET A 552 10.12 9.47 -24.70
CA MET A 552 10.78 9.45 -23.40
C MET A 552 11.27 8.07 -22.98
N LEU A 553 11.12 7.03 -23.79
CA LEU A 553 11.51 5.66 -23.39
C LEU A 553 12.99 5.55 -22.98
N ASP A 554 13.87 6.37 -23.55
CA ASP A 554 15.29 6.49 -23.17
C ASP A 554 15.52 6.97 -21.73
N ARG A 555 14.50 7.56 -21.08
CA ARG A 555 14.53 8.07 -19.70
C ARG A 555 13.93 7.12 -18.68
N ALA A 556 13.39 5.97 -19.11
CA ALA A 556 12.67 5.07 -18.21
C ALA A 556 13.51 4.65 -17.00
N GLU A 557 14.79 4.34 -17.24
CA GLU A 557 15.72 3.96 -16.18
C GLU A 557 16.05 5.14 -15.24
N ASP A 558 16.27 6.34 -15.78
CA ASP A 558 16.55 7.53 -14.97
C ASP A 558 15.35 7.88 -14.08
N PHE A 559 14.13 7.78 -14.62
CA PHE A 559 12.91 8.02 -13.85
C PHE A 559 12.72 6.96 -12.77
N ARG A 560 12.95 5.68 -13.09
CA ARG A 560 12.87 4.59 -12.12
C ARG A 560 13.86 4.79 -10.98
N LEU A 561 15.11 5.14 -11.29
CA LEU A 561 16.13 5.42 -10.27
C LEU A 561 15.79 6.65 -9.43
N ALA A 562 15.42 7.77 -10.07
CA ALA A 562 15.13 9.01 -9.35
C ALA A 562 13.91 8.89 -8.44
N THR A 563 12.82 8.29 -8.93
CA THR A 563 11.61 8.06 -8.13
C THR A 563 11.84 6.99 -7.07
N GLY A 564 12.65 5.96 -7.35
CA GLY A 564 13.06 4.95 -6.37
C GLY A 564 13.85 5.53 -5.19
N GLU A 565 14.85 6.36 -5.46
CA GLU A 565 15.60 7.09 -4.43
C GLU A 565 14.70 8.00 -3.59
N TYR A 566 13.70 8.62 -4.23
CA TYR A 566 12.73 9.45 -3.54
C TYR A 566 11.85 8.62 -2.60
N ILE A 567 11.20 7.55 -3.08
CA ILE A 567 10.35 6.73 -2.20
C ILE A 567 11.14 6.04 -1.08
N LYS A 568 12.40 5.66 -1.32
CA LYS A 568 13.30 5.13 -0.29
C LYS A 568 13.39 6.07 0.91
N ARG A 569 13.53 7.38 0.66
CA ARG A 569 13.58 8.42 1.71
C ARG A 569 12.24 8.59 2.41
N LEU A 570 11.13 8.48 1.69
CA LEU A 570 9.79 8.55 2.27
C LEU A 570 9.51 7.36 3.20
N TYR A 571 9.86 6.14 2.79
CA TYR A 571 9.77 4.94 3.63
C TYR A 571 10.63 5.08 4.90
N LYS A 572 11.88 5.54 4.77
CA LYS A 572 12.75 5.83 5.92
C LYS A 572 12.12 6.83 6.89
N GLU A 573 11.59 7.94 6.38
CA GLU A 573 10.95 8.96 7.22
C GLU A 573 9.75 8.40 7.99
N GLU A 574 8.89 7.63 7.32
CA GLU A 574 7.68 7.10 7.94
C GLU A 574 7.98 6.02 8.99
N TYR A 575 8.88 5.08 8.70
CA TYR A 575 9.26 4.04 9.65
C TYR A 575 9.97 4.60 10.86
N GLU A 576 10.90 5.54 10.68
CA GLU A 576 11.57 6.17 11.82
C GLU A 576 10.59 6.97 12.69
N LYS A 577 9.59 7.61 12.09
CA LYS A 577 8.51 8.29 12.82
C LYS A 577 7.72 7.32 13.69
N LEU A 578 7.40 6.14 13.17
CA LEU A 578 6.69 5.09 13.91
C LEU A 578 7.59 4.49 15.01
N LEU A 579 8.89 4.31 14.75
CA LEU A 579 9.85 3.82 15.74
C LEU A 579 10.13 4.84 16.86
N ARG A 580 9.92 6.14 16.61
CA ARG A 580 9.94 7.21 17.63
C ARG A 580 8.63 7.32 18.42
N THR A 581 7.52 6.83 17.87
CA THR A 581 6.19 6.98 18.46
C THR A 581 6.08 6.12 19.71
N SER A 582 5.73 6.75 20.83
CA SER A 582 5.45 6.03 22.08
C SER A 582 4.07 5.35 22.05
N ASN A 583 3.95 4.23 22.77
CA ASN A 583 2.70 3.47 22.93
C ASN A 583 2.05 2.98 21.62
N ILE A 584 2.88 2.63 20.63
CA ILE A 584 2.44 1.93 19.42
C ILE A 584 3.12 0.56 19.34
N ALA A 585 2.36 -0.48 19.02
CA ALA A 585 2.85 -1.87 19.03
C ALA A 585 3.58 -2.27 17.76
N GLY A 586 3.50 -1.45 16.71
CA GLY A 586 4.12 -1.73 15.43
C GLY A 586 3.35 -1.13 14.26
N PHE A 587 3.63 -1.65 13.07
CA PHE A 587 2.97 -1.24 11.84
C PHE A 587 2.93 -2.38 10.83
N GLN A 588 2.07 -2.23 9.83
CA GLN A 588 1.96 -3.10 8.68
C GLN A 588 2.14 -2.27 7.43
N SER A 589 3.28 -2.41 6.76
CA SER A 589 3.53 -1.71 5.50
C SER A 589 2.69 -2.28 4.35
N LEU A 590 2.24 -1.43 3.44
CA LEU A 590 1.53 -1.84 2.22
C LEU A 590 2.53 -2.28 1.13
N GLY A 591 3.31 -3.29 1.49
CA GLY A 591 4.23 -4.03 0.63
C GLY A 591 5.68 -3.55 0.67
N LEU A 592 6.60 -4.48 0.93
CA LEU A 592 8.02 -4.34 0.55
C LEU A 592 8.21 -4.48 -0.99
N TYR A 593 7.26 -5.14 -1.65
CA TYR A 593 7.24 -5.45 -3.08
C TYR A 593 6.00 -4.87 -3.76
N ASP A 594 6.02 -4.80 -5.09
CA ASP A 594 4.94 -4.16 -5.87
C ASP A 594 3.59 -4.86 -5.78
N PHE A 595 2.53 -4.05 -5.88
CA PHE A 595 1.17 -4.51 -5.95
C PHE A 595 0.65 -4.41 -7.40
N PRO A 596 0.49 -5.51 -8.14
CA PRO A 596 0.23 -5.45 -9.57
C PRO A 596 -1.24 -5.14 -9.95
N GLY A 597 -2.17 -5.23 -9.01
CA GLY A 597 -3.60 -4.96 -9.22
C GLY A 597 -3.99 -3.49 -9.07
N GLN A 598 -5.30 -3.19 -9.13
CA GLN A 598 -5.91 -1.89 -8.85
C GLN A 598 -5.29 -0.69 -9.61
N GLY A 599 -4.87 -0.89 -10.86
CA GLY A 599 -4.19 0.14 -11.66
C GLY A 599 -2.69 -0.09 -11.81
N SER A 600 -2.15 -1.17 -11.22
CA SER A 600 -0.72 -1.54 -11.20
C SER A 600 0.14 -0.54 -10.45
N THR A 601 0.26 -0.78 -9.15
CA THR A 601 0.86 0.12 -8.19
C THR A 601 2.30 -0.29 -7.87
N PHE A 602 3.25 0.54 -8.29
CA PHE A 602 4.68 0.32 -8.08
C PHE A 602 5.17 0.97 -6.78
N THR A 603 4.69 0.48 -5.63
CA THR A 603 5.05 0.99 -4.30
C THR A 603 6.23 0.27 -3.66
N GLY A 604 6.56 -0.93 -4.11
CA GLY A 604 7.59 -1.76 -3.49
C GLY A 604 9.00 -1.30 -3.83
N LEU A 605 9.92 -1.44 -2.88
CA LEU A 605 11.37 -1.32 -3.15
C LEU A 605 11.93 -2.59 -3.81
N LEU A 606 11.18 -3.69 -3.74
CA LEU A 606 11.35 -4.92 -4.52
C LEU A 606 10.26 -5.02 -5.61
N ASP A 607 10.51 -5.82 -6.65
CA ASP A 607 9.51 -6.09 -7.70
C ASP A 607 8.49 -7.17 -7.31
N ALA A 608 7.51 -7.48 -8.17
CA ALA A 608 6.44 -8.44 -7.84
C ALA A 608 6.95 -9.89 -7.64
N PHE A 609 8.20 -10.17 -8.00
CA PHE A 609 8.90 -11.45 -7.76
C PHE A 609 9.80 -11.38 -6.51
N ARG A 610 9.78 -10.26 -5.78
CA ARG A 610 10.64 -9.93 -4.64
C ARG A 610 12.13 -9.76 -5.00
N ASP A 611 12.43 -9.54 -6.28
CA ASP A 611 13.80 -9.22 -6.68
C ASP A 611 14.12 -7.75 -6.42
N SER A 612 15.41 -7.47 -6.16
CA SER A 612 15.88 -6.10 -5.99
C SER A 612 15.71 -5.31 -7.28
N LYS A 613 15.18 -4.09 -7.14
CA LYS A 613 15.15 -3.09 -8.20
C LYS A 613 16.44 -2.25 -8.27
N GLY A 614 17.47 -2.59 -7.49
CA GLY A 614 18.73 -1.84 -7.46
C GLY A 614 18.62 -0.44 -6.84
N ILE A 615 17.60 -0.19 -6.01
CA ILE A 615 17.39 1.08 -5.27
C ILE A 615 18.02 1.03 -3.88
N ILE A 616 17.82 -0.09 -3.18
CA ILE A 616 18.32 -0.27 -1.82
C ILE A 616 18.67 -1.74 -1.58
N THR A 617 19.72 -1.97 -0.79
CA THR A 617 20.06 -3.30 -0.28
C THR A 617 19.34 -3.60 1.03
N ALA A 618 19.18 -4.88 1.38
CA ALA A 618 18.61 -5.28 2.67
C ALA A 618 19.39 -4.71 3.88
N GLU A 619 20.73 -4.61 3.78
CA GLU A 619 21.57 -4.00 4.82
C GLU A 619 21.27 -2.51 5.01
N GLU A 620 21.09 -1.76 3.92
CA GLU A 620 20.71 -0.34 3.97
C GLU A 620 19.29 -0.14 4.51
N TYR A 621 18.36 -1.01 4.12
CA TYR A 621 16.97 -0.95 4.61
C TYR A 621 16.91 -1.15 6.12
N ARG A 622 17.71 -2.09 6.67
CA ARG A 622 17.79 -2.33 8.12
C ARG A 622 18.33 -1.14 8.92
N ARG A 623 19.01 -0.16 8.29
CA ARG A 623 19.47 1.05 9.01
C ARG A 623 18.33 1.85 9.62
N PHE A 624 17.11 1.74 9.07
CA PHE A 624 15.91 2.42 9.55
C PHE A 624 14.73 1.47 9.84
N HIS A 625 14.94 0.15 9.71
CA HIS A 625 13.91 -0.87 9.88
C HIS A 625 14.52 -2.18 10.43
N ASP A 626 14.78 -2.24 11.73
CA ASP A 626 15.36 -3.42 12.39
C ASP A 626 15.06 -3.41 13.91
N VAL A 627 15.59 -4.40 14.65
CA VAL A 627 15.45 -4.57 16.10
C VAL A 627 16.12 -3.46 16.92
N THR A 628 17.16 -2.82 16.36
CA THR A 628 17.89 -1.71 17.00
C THR A 628 18.15 -0.63 15.97
N VAL A 629 17.51 0.52 16.12
CA VAL A 629 17.60 1.63 15.16
C VAL A 629 18.00 2.91 15.89
N LEU A 630 19.09 3.54 15.44
CA LEU A 630 19.51 4.86 15.88
C LEU A 630 18.63 5.91 15.19
N LEU A 631 18.16 6.89 15.95
CA LEU A 631 17.17 7.88 15.50
C LEU A 631 17.63 9.28 15.89
N LEU A 632 17.60 10.21 14.94
CA LEU A 632 17.91 11.63 15.13
C LEU A 632 16.61 12.43 15.20
N LYS A 633 16.48 13.33 16.17
CA LYS A 633 15.35 14.23 16.34
C LYS A 633 15.81 15.68 16.12
N MET A 634 15.75 16.14 14.87
CA MET A 634 16.01 17.52 14.48
C MET A 634 14.71 18.22 14.09
N SER A 635 14.58 19.50 14.45
CA SER A 635 13.39 20.32 14.21
C SER A 635 13.27 20.84 12.78
N LYS A 636 14.38 20.82 12.02
CA LYS A 636 14.43 21.22 10.61
C LYS A 636 15.62 20.59 9.91
N ARG A 637 15.52 20.53 8.58
CA ARG A 637 16.56 19.97 7.67
C ARG A 637 17.39 21.05 6.98
N GLU A 638 16.82 22.24 6.84
CA GLU A 638 17.45 23.42 6.25
C GLU A 638 17.98 24.33 7.35
N TRP A 639 19.28 24.61 7.31
CA TRP A 639 19.99 25.43 8.28
C TRP A 639 20.73 26.55 7.56
N THR A 640 20.92 27.68 8.23
CA THR A 640 21.81 28.74 7.78
C THR A 640 23.17 28.62 8.46
N ASN A 641 24.22 29.05 7.77
CA ASN A 641 25.59 28.87 8.24
C ASN A 641 25.96 29.74 9.46
N ASP A 642 25.11 30.65 9.91
CA ASP A 642 25.26 31.38 11.18
C ASP A 642 24.54 30.70 12.35
N GLU A 643 23.87 29.56 12.12
CA GLU A 643 23.19 28.79 13.15
C GLU A 643 24.09 27.72 13.79
N THR A 644 23.56 27.14 14.86
CA THR A 644 24.07 25.90 15.48
C THR A 644 23.06 24.81 15.18
N PHE A 645 23.49 23.74 14.50
CA PHE A 645 22.70 22.53 14.36
C PHE A 645 22.42 21.95 15.76
N SER A 646 21.18 21.55 16.02
CA SER A 646 20.74 21.00 17.30
C SER A 646 19.79 19.82 17.07
N ALA A 647 20.06 18.70 17.73
CA ALA A 647 19.22 17.51 17.67
C ALA A 647 19.37 16.60 18.90
N ASP A 648 18.29 15.94 19.29
CA ASP A 648 18.36 14.82 20.24
C ASP A 648 18.65 13.51 19.50
N ILE A 649 19.37 12.60 20.15
CA ILE A 649 19.67 11.27 19.64
C ILE A 649 19.00 10.24 20.55
N VAL A 650 18.21 9.35 19.96
CA VAL A 650 17.53 8.25 20.66
C VAL A 650 17.78 6.93 19.94
N VAL A 651 17.59 5.82 20.64
CA VAL A 651 17.62 4.47 20.06
C VAL A 651 16.31 3.76 20.34
N SER A 652 15.72 3.15 19.31
CA SER A 652 14.62 2.20 19.46
C SER A 652 15.22 0.79 19.53
N HIS A 653 14.96 0.07 20.63
CA HIS A 653 15.54 -1.26 20.86
C HIS A 653 14.49 -2.27 21.34
N PHE A 654 14.29 -3.32 20.54
CA PHE A 654 13.40 -4.46 20.79
C PHE A 654 14.12 -5.80 20.58
N GLY A 655 15.43 -5.84 20.85
CA GLY A 655 16.25 -7.04 20.74
C GLY A 655 16.01 -8.05 21.87
N PRO A 656 16.67 -9.22 21.85
CA PRO A 656 16.45 -10.31 22.81
C PRO A 656 16.87 -9.98 24.25
N SER A 657 17.68 -8.93 24.48
CA SER A 657 18.24 -8.58 25.78
C SER A 657 18.63 -7.11 25.84
N ASP A 658 18.73 -6.55 27.04
CA ASP A 658 19.26 -5.20 27.26
C ASP A 658 20.69 -5.03 26.69
N LEU A 659 20.99 -3.82 26.21
CA LEU A 659 22.34 -3.43 25.77
C LEU A 659 23.02 -2.63 26.89
N ALA A 660 24.06 -3.22 27.49
CA ALA A 660 24.85 -2.54 28.52
C ALA A 660 25.85 -1.56 27.90
N GLY A 661 25.84 -0.30 28.35
CA GLY A 661 26.80 0.72 27.96
C GLY A 661 26.89 0.99 26.45
N LEU A 662 25.75 1.08 25.75
CA LEU A 662 25.72 1.41 24.33
C LEU A 662 26.41 2.76 24.10
N SER A 663 27.48 2.77 23.31
CA SER A 663 28.22 3.97 22.92
C SER A 663 28.03 4.23 21.44
N VAL A 664 27.65 5.46 21.10
CA VAL A 664 27.34 5.90 19.74
C VAL A 664 28.33 6.97 19.31
N ASP A 665 29.04 6.70 18.23
CA ASP A 665 29.84 7.68 17.52
C ASP A 665 28.96 8.47 16.55
N TRP A 666 29.21 9.77 16.44
CA TRP A 666 28.58 10.66 15.46
C TRP A 666 29.62 11.34 14.58
N LYS A 667 29.25 11.60 13.33
CA LYS A 667 30.05 12.38 12.37
C LYS A 667 29.15 13.34 11.61
N LEU A 668 29.69 14.52 11.33
CA LEU A 668 29.21 15.42 10.29
C LEU A 668 30.16 15.29 9.10
N VAL A 669 29.65 14.82 7.96
CA VAL A 669 30.42 14.60 6.73
C VAL A 669 29.94 15.53 5.61
N ASP A 670 30.86 15.98 4.77
CA ASP A 670 30.52 16.71 3.54
C ASP A 670 30.15 15.76 2.39
N GLU A 671 29.70 16.31 1.26
CA GLU A 671 29.36 15.56 0.04
C GLU A 671 30.52 14.73 -0.53
N GLN A 672 31.77 15.05 -0.17
CA GLN A 672 32.95 14.29 -0.59
C GLN A 672 33.29 13.15 0.39
N GLY A 673 32.49 12.99 1.45
CA GLY A 673 32.67 12.00 2.51
C GLY A 673 33.76 12.39 3.52
N ALA A 674 34.22 13.63 3.53
CA ALA A 674 35.20 14.11 4.49
C ALA A 674 34.52 14.54 5.79
N THR A 675 34.98 13.96 6.90
CA THR A 675 34.53 14.33 8.25
C THR A 675 34.92 15.76 8.58
N GLN A 676 33.92 16.61 8.78
CA GLN A 676 34.10 17.99 9.25
C GLN A 676 34.23 18.03 10.77
N GLN A 677 33.37 17.27 11.45
CA GLN A 677 33.33 17.16 12.91
C GLN A 677 32.88 15.75 13.30
N SER A 678 33.29 15.30 14.48
CA SER A 678 32.89 13.99 15.02
C SER A 678 33.02 13.96 16.53
N GLY A 679 32.33 13.02 17.16
CA GLY A 679 32.45 12.75 18.58
C GLY A 679 31.79 11.44 18.97
N THR A 680 31.73 11.19 20.28
CA THR A 680 31.14 9.99 20.86
C THR A 680 30.21 10.41 21.98
N LEU A 681 28.98 9.89 21.97
CA LEU A 681 28.03 10.09 23.06
C LEU A 681 28.41 9.26 24.29
N PRO A 682 28.04 9.71 25.50
CA PRO A 682 28.22 8.91 26.71
C PRO A 682 27.59 7.52 26.58
N ALA A 683 28.30 6.49 27.08
CA ALA A 683 27.78 5.14 27.13
C ALA A 683 26.50 5.09 27.97
N THR A 684 25.44 4.49 27.44
CA THR A 684 24.11 4.48 28.04
C THR A 684 23.55 3.05 28.06
N ASP A 685 23.12 2.60 29.23
CA ASP A 685 22.38 1.34 29.34
C ASP A 685 21.03 1.47 28.64
N THR A 686 20.75 0.59 27.70
CA THR A 686 19.58 0.63 26.81
C THR A 686 18.75 -0.64 27.03
N PRO A 687 17.69 -0.58 27.85
CA PRO A 687 16.79 -1.71 28.04
C PRO A 687 16.08 -2.10 26.74
N THR A 688 15.75 -3.38 26.59
CA THR A 688 14.86 -3.83 25.51
C THR A 688 13.41 -3.47 25.76
N GLY A 689 12.63 -3.29 24.69
CA GLY A 689 11.20 -3.06 24.74
C GLY A 689 10.78 -1.59 24.69
N GLY A 690 11.64 -0.70 24.16
CA GLY A 690 11.30 0.72 24.08
C GLY A 690 12.37 1.61 23.46
N ILE A 691 12.24 2.90 23.75
CA ILE A 691 13.10 3.97 23.22
C ILE A 691 13.95 4.54 24.37
N THR A 692 15.26 4.64 24.16
CA THR A 692 16.21 5.22 25.13
C THR A 692 16.85 6.49 24.57
N SER A 693 16.94 7.54 25.39
CA SER A 693 17.69 8.76 25.04
C SER A 693 19.18 8.53 25.19
N LEU A 694 19.97 8.90 24.19
CA LEU A 694 21.42 8.71 24.16
C LEU A 694 22.20 10.01 24.35
N GLY A 695 21.56 11.16 24.13
CA GLY A 695 22.18 12.46 24.33
C GLY A 695 21.65 13.54 23.39
N HIS A 696 22.28 14.71 23.49
CA HIS A 696 21.99 15.89 22.68
C HIS A 696 23.24 16.30 21.89
N LEU A 697 23.06 16.72 20.65
CA LEU A 697 24.13 17.12 19.74
C LEU A 697 23.97 18.58 19.33
N GLU A 698 25.02 19.38 19.55
CA GLU A 698 25.13 20.76 19.07
C GLU A 698 26.38 20.93 18.21
N ILE A 699 26.22 21.47 17.01
CA ILE A 699 27.32 21.70 16.06
C ILE A 699 27.23 23.11 15.49
N PRO A 700 28.18 24.02 15.80
CA PRO A 700 28.24 25.33 15.17
C PRO A 700 28.49 25.20 13.66
N LEU A 701 27.67 25.85 12.83
CA LEU A 701 27.74 25.74 11.36
C LEU A 701 28.59 26.84 10.70
N SER A 702 29.10 27.78 11.50
CA SER A 702 29.86 28.95 11.02
C SER A 702 31.17 28.66 10.31
N SER A 703 31.75 27.47 10.54
CA SER A 703 32.94 27.00 9.83
C SER A 703 32.63 26.21 8.55
N LEU A 704 31.36 25.89 8.30
CA LEU A 704 30.94 25.09 7.15
C LEU A 704 30.70 25.96 5.93
N LYS A 705 30.86 25.35 4.75
CA LYS A 705 30.56 25.99 3.48
C LYS A 705 29.04 26.11 3.32
N ALA A 706 28.55 27.33 3.08
CA ALA A 706 27.16 27.56 2.72
C ALA A 706 26.85 27.11 1.28
N GLY A 707 25.60 26.75 1.01
CA GLY A 707 25.15 26.22 -0.29
C GLY A 707 25.63 24.79 -0.53
N ALA A 708 25.68 23.96 0.51
CA ALA A 708 26.17 22.58 0.44
C ALA A 708 25.27 21.62 1.25
N LYS A 709 25.22 20.35 0.81
CA LYS A 709 24.66 19.24 1.59
C LYS A 709 25.72 18.71 2.56
N TYR A 710 25.29 18.29 3.72
CA TYR A 710 26.08 17.56 4.70
C TYR A 710 25.24 16.40 5.24
N SER A 711 25.88 15.37 5.77
CA SER A 711 25.16 14.25 6.41
C SER A 711 25.61 14.09 7.86
N ILE A 712 24.64 13.86 8.75
CA ILE A 712 24.86 13.43 10.12
C ILE A 712 24.81 11.91 10.13
N GLU A 713 25.94 11.27 10.43
CA GLU A 713 26.05 9.81 10.58
C GLU A 713 26.10 9.44 12.05
N LEU A 714 25.34 8.44 12.46
CA LEU A 714 25.41 7.81 13.77
C LEU A 714 25.81 6.34 13.61
N SER A 715 26.67 5.83 14.50
CA SER A 715 27.06 4.43 14.47
C SER A 715 27.43 3.88 15.86
N ALA A 716 27.15 2.59 16.07
CA ALA A 716 27.64 1.83 17.21
C ALA A 716 28.27 0.52 16.72
N SER A 717 29.28 0.01 17.45
CA SER A 717 29.97 -1.23 17.09
C SER A 717 29.37 -2.49 17.73
N SER A 718 28.57 -2.33 18.81
CA SER A 718 27.96 -3.43 19.55
C SER A 718 26.57 -3.04 20.08
N PRO A 719 25.48 -3.43 19.39
CA PRO A 719 25.46 -4.11 18.10
C PRO A 719 26.02 -3.20 16.99
N ALA A 720 26.49 -3.81 15.90
CA ALA A 720 26.92 -3.07 14.72
C ALA A 720 25.69 -2.45 14.03
N VAL A 721 25.41 -1.18 14.31
CA VAL A 721 24.29 -0.43 13.75
C VAL A 721 24.75 0.94 13.29
N ARG A 722 24.12 1.48 12.25
CA ARG A 722 24.38 2.83 11.76
C ARG A 722 23.13 3.41 11.11
N ASN A 723 23.03 4.73 11.10
CA ASN A 723 22.00 5.45 10.39
C ASN A 723 22.49 6.86 10.03
N GLU A 724 21.85 7.51 9.05
CA GLU A 724 22.30 8.79 8.51
C GLU A 724 21.13 9.69 8.09
N TRP A 725 21.36 11.01 8.14
CA TRP A 725 20.40 12.03 7.74
C TRP A 725 21.10 13.19 7.05
N ASP A 726 20.56 13.61 5.92
CA ASP A 726 21.04 14.79 5.20
C ASP A 726 20.48 16.08 5.82
N ILE A 727 21.34 17.10 5.88
CA ILE A 727 21.03 18.48 6.21
C ILE A 727 21.61 19.41 5.13
N TRP A 728 20.97 20.55 4.94
CA TRP A 728 21.43 21.56 3.98
C TRP A 728 21.85 22.81 4.73
N VAL A 729 23.11 23.20 4.55
CA VAL A 729 23.66 24.41 5.16
C VAL A 729 23.68 25.50 4.08
N LEU A 730 22.78 26.47 4.22
CA LEU A 730 22.52 27.55 3.29
C LEU A 730 23.16 28.86 3.80
N SER A 731 23.27 29.85 2.92
CA SER A 731 23.77 31.16 3.31
C SER A 731 22.73 31.91 4.14
N ALA A 732 23.16 32.46 5.28
CA ALA A 732 22.39 33.40 6.09
C ALA A 732 22.07 34.73 5.36
N SER A 733 22.84 35.05 4.31
CA SER A 733 22.61 36.30 3.55
C SER A 733 21.19 36.34 2.97
N THR A 734 20.59 37.52 3.11
CA THR A 734 19.28 37.89 2.53
C THR A 734 19.45 38.81 1.32
N ASP A 735 20.69 39.03 0.87
CA ASP A 735 20.97 39.87 -0.28
C ASP A 735 20.29 39.29 -1.54
N ALA A 736 19.70 40.18 -2.33
CA ALA A 736 19.14 39.80 -3.61
C ALA A 736 20.25 39.27 -4.53
N PRO A 737 20.05 38.14 -5.22
CA PRO A 737 20.99 37.66 -6.23
C PRO A 737 21.27 38.74 -7.29
N PRO A 738 22.54 38.98 -7.66
CA PRO A 738 22.90 39.95 -8.68
C PRO A 738 22.37 39.49 -10.03
N VAL A 739 21.61 40.37 -10.69
CA VAL A 739 20.97 40.07 -11.98
C VAL A 739 21.99 40.10 -13.13
N GLY A 740 23.00 40.99 -13.06
CA GLY A 740 24.05 41.08 -14.08
C GLY A 740 23.53 41.58 -15.43
N GLU A 741 23.85 40.85 -16.51
CA GLU A 741 23.42 41.16 -17.88
C GLU A 741 22.05 40.53 -18.25
N VAL A 742 21.42 39.81 -17.32
CA VAL A 742 20.17 39.08 -17.57
C VAL A 742 18.97 40.03 -17.46
N GLN A 743 18.04 39.97 -18.40
CA GLN A 743 16.73 40.60 -18.25
C GLN A 743 15.78 39.65 -17.54
N VAL A 744 15.18 40.08 -16.43
CA VAL A 744 14.27 39.24 -15.65
C VAL A 744 12.84 39.71 -15.86
N PHE A 745 11.98 38.82 -16.34
CA PHE A 745 10.57 39.09 -16.58
C PHE A 745 9.68 38.11 -15.80
N THR A 746 8.44 38.53 -15.57
CA THR A 746 7.45 37.76 -14.81
C THR A 746 6.27 37.30 -15.64
N ASP A 747 6.15 37.83 -16.85
CA ASP A 747 5.01 37.68 -17.74
C ASP A 747 5.55 37.52 -19.16
N TRP A 748 4.79 36.85 -20.03
CA TRP A 748 5.07 36.82 -21.45
C TRP A 748 4.34 37.99 -22.13
N ASP A 749 5.09 39.00 -22.57
CA ASP A 749 4.59 40.23 -23.19
C ASP A 749 5.51 40.71 -24.33
N ASP A 750 5.13 41.83 -24.95
CA ASP A 750 5.88 42.45 -26.06
C ASP A 750 7.32 42.84 -25.67
N ASP A 751 7.57 43.17 -24.39
CA ASP A 751 8.89 43.54 -23.90
C ASP A 751 9.83 42.31 -23.83
N VAL A 752 9.31 41.15 -23.41
CA VAL A 752 10.04 39.87 -23.49
C VAL A 752 10.39 39.54 -24.93
N ALA A 753 9.43 39.64 -25.85
CA ALA A 753 9.64 39.36 -27.26
C ALA A 753 10.69 40.30 -27.87
N ALA A 754 10.65 41.59 -27.52
CA ALA A 754 11.63 42.59 -27.97
C ALA A 754 13.06 42.30 -27.46
N ALA A 755 13.21 41.94 -26.18
CA ALA A 755 14.52 41.59 -25.60
C ALA A 755 15.13 40.36 -26.29
N LEU A 756 14.33 39.31 -26.53
CA LEU A 756 14.77 38.12 -27.25
C LEU A 756 15.14 38.42 -28.70
N ALA A 757 14.37 39.28 -29.39
CA ALA A 757 14.69 39.71 -30.75
C ALA A 757 15.99 40.54 -30.83
N ALA A 758 16.35 41.24 -29.76
CA ALA A 758 17.62 41.96 -29.63
C ALA A 758 18.83 41.05 -29.32
N GLY A 759 18.61 39.75 -29.10
CA GLY A 759 19.67 38.78 -28.80
C GLY A 759 20.06 38.73 -27.33
N GLU A 760 19.22 39.26 -26.44
CA GLU A 760 19.52 39.34 -25.00
C GLU A 760 19.32 38.00 -24.28
N LYS A 761 19.78 37.94 -23.02
CA LYS A 761 19.61 36.82 -22.11
C LYS A 761 18.39 37.08 -21.23
N VAL A 762 17.36 36.25 -21.33
CA VAL A 762 16.10 36.44 -20.61
C VAL A 762 15.88 35.33 -19.59
N LEU A 763 15.60 35.71 -18.35
CA LEU A 763 15.06 34.84 -17.30
C LEU A 763 13.58 35.14 -17.14
N LEU A 764 12.73 34.17 -17.45
CA LEU A 764 11.28 34.27 -17.27
C LEU A 764 10.85 33.49 -16.03
N LEU A 765 10.29 34.21 -15.06
CA LEU A 765 9.77 33.70 -13.78
C LEU A 765 8.25 33.90 -13.71
N PRO A 766 7.46 33.16 -14.51
CA PRO A 766 6.01 33.26 -14.47
C PRO A 766 5.47 32.93 -13.07
N ASP A 767 4.32 33.49 -12.73
CA ASP A 767 3.56 32.98 -11.58
C ASP A 767 3.21 31.50 -11.86
N PRO A 768 3.45 30.55 -10.94
CA PRO A 768 3.02 29.17 -11.12
C PRO A 768 1.54 29.03 -11.52
N ALA A 769 0.67 29.89 -11.00
CA ALA A 769 -0.75 29.90 -11.39
C ALA A 769 -0.97 30.32 -12.85
N ARG A 770 -0.02 31.03 -13.46
CA ARG A 770 -0.08 31.43 -14.87
C ARG A 770 0.49 30.35 -15.79
N ILE A 771 1.00 29.23 -15.30
CA ILE A 771 1.48 28.16 -16.18
C ILE A 771 0.30 27.37 -16.75
N ASN A 772 0.21 27.32 -18.07
CA ASN A 772 -0.82 26.58 -18.79
C ASN A 772 -0.53 25.07 -18.72
N SER A 773 -1.07 24.42 -17.69
CA SER A 773 -0.91 22.97 -17.49
C SER A 773 -2.09 22.40 -16.73
N PRO A 774 -2.71 21.31 -17.21
CA PRO A 774 -3.78 20.64 -16.49
C PRO A 774 -3.26 19.81 -15.30
N ILE A 775 -1.93 19.65 -15.17
CA ILE A 775 -1.30 18.83 -14.14
C ILE A 775 -0.89 19.70 -12.97
N ASN A 776 -1.37 19.35 -11.78
CA ASN A 776 -0.87 19.91 -10.54
C ASN A 776 0.35 19.12 -10.07
N GLY A 777 1.38 19.86 -9.67
CA GLY A 777 2.56 19.31 -9.02
C GLY A 777 2.43 19.42 -7.50
N GLN A 778 3.16 18.58 -6.79
CA GLN A 778 3.36 18.69 -5.34
C GLN A 778 4.74 18.14 -4.99
N PHE A 779 5.16 18.31 -3.72
CA PHE A 779 6.37 17.68 -3.23
C PHE A 779 6.20 16.15 -3.14
N MET A 780 5.14 15.69 -2.48
CA MET A 780 4.84 14.26 -2.29
C MET A 780 4.62 13.52 -3.61
N THR A 781 5.13 12.28 -3.70
CA THR A 781 4.82 11.43 -4.86
C THR A 781 3.33 11.04 -4.90
N VAL A 782 2.92 10.41 -5.99
CA VAL A 782 1.59 9.82 -6.18
C VAL A 782 1.31 8.80 -5.09
N PHE A 783 0.18 8.99 -4.40
CA PHE A 783 -0.42 8.02 -3.49
C PHE A 783 -1.06 6.89 -4.29
N TRP A 784 -0.59 5.66 -4.07
CA TRP A 784 -1.06 4.45 -4.74
C TRP A 784 -0.91 4.52 -6.27
N ASN A 785 -1.90 5.07 -7.00
CA ASN A 785 -1.79 5.40 -8.42
C ASN A 785 -2.88 6.40 -8.86
N MET A 786 -2.65 7.07 -10.00
CA MET A 786 -3.58 8.04 -10.59
C MET A 786 -4.84 7.41 -11.22
N ARG A 787 -4.91 6.08 -11.40
CA ARG A 787 -6.10 5.43 -11.97
C ARG A 787 -7.19 5.23 -10.93
N LEU A 788 -6.80 4.80 -9.73
CA LEU A 788 -7.71 4.61 -8.61
C LEU A 788 -8.03 5.94 -7.91
N PHE A 789 -7.04 6.82 -7.84
CA PHE A 789 -7.19 8.15 -7.22
C PHE A 789 -6.85 9.26 -8.24
N PRO A 790 -7.73 9.55 -9.22
CA PRO A 790 -7.42 10.45 -10.34
C PRO A 790 -7.37 11.94 -10.00
N THR A 791 -7.87 12.33 -8.82
CA THR A 791 -7.95 13.73 -8.40
C THR A 791 -6.72 14.24 -7.67
N GLN A 792 -5.74 13.37 -7.39
CA GLN A 792 -4.51 13.77 -6.69
C GLN A 792 -3.52 14.49 -7.64
N PRO A 793 -2.55 15.25 -7.11
CA PRO A 793 -1.45 15.78 -7.92
C PRO A 793 -0.62 14.64 -8.52
N GLY A 794 -0.21 14.78 -9.78
CA GLY A 794 0.17 13.63 -10.60
C GLY A 794 1.65 13.52 -10.97
N THR A 795 2.55 14.10 -10.19
CA THR A 795 4.01 14.02 -10.40
C THR A 795 4.65 13.10 -9.35
N MET A 796 5.62 12.28 -9.77
CA MET A 796 6.35 11.35 -8.88
C MET A 796 7.72 11.90 -8.42
N GLY A 797 7.91 13.21 -8.47
CA GLY A 797 9.17 13.89 -8.12
C GLY A 797 9.91 14.43 -9.34
N ILE A 798 11.20 14.72 -9.15
CA ILE A 798 12.06 15.30 -10.16
C ILE A 798 13.12 14.31 -10.65
N GLN A 799 13.63 14.58 -11.84
CA GLN A 799 14.88 14.06 -12.34
C GLN A 799 15.68 15.23 -12.95
N CYS A 800 16.96 15.35 -12.60
CA CYS A 800 17.87 16.36 -13.15
C CYS A 800 19.32 15.84 -13.27
N ASP A 801 20.21 16.61 -13.90
CA ASP A 801 21.65 16.39 -13.82
C ASP A 801 22.25 17.34 -12.78
N PRO A 802 22.71 16.85 -11.60
CA PRO A 802 23.25 17.71 -10.56
C PRO A 802 24.56 18.39 -10.97
N ASN A 803 25.24 17.93 -12.02
CA ASN A 803 26.46 18.56 -12.54
C ASN A 803 26.18 19.66 -13.56
N HIS A 804 24.91 19.89 -13.94
CA HIS A 804 24.59 20.95 -14.87
C HIS A 804 24.94 22.32 -14.26
N PRO A 805 25.63 23.23 -14.98
CA PRO A 805 26.06 24.51 -14.41
C PRO A 805 24.93 25.37 -13.82
N ALA A 806 23.71 25.25 -14.35
CA ALA A 806 22.51 25.90 -13.79
C ALA A 806 22.18 25.51 -12.34
N LEU A 807 22.63 24.34 -11.87
CA LEU A 807 22.41 23.80 -10.54
C LEU A 807 23.67 23.84 -9.65
N ALA A 808 24.81 24.33 -10.15
CA ALA A 808 26.07 24.31 -9.42
C ALA A 808 26.07 25.11 -8.10
N GLY A 809 25.18 26.10 -7.98
CA GLY A 809 24.97 26.89 -6.76
C GLY A 809 23.85 26.36 -5.85
N PHE A 810 23.21 25.25 -6.21
CA PHE A 810 22.09 24.66 -5.46
C PHE A 810 22.41 23.19 -5.10
N PRO A 811 22.64 22.87 -3.82
CA PRO A 811 23.04 21.51 -3.41
C PRO A 811 21.92 20.51 -3.72
N THR A 812 22.19 19.62 -4.68
CA THR A 812 21.18 18.71 -5.20
C THR A 812 21.77 17.42 -5.76
N ASP A 813 20.94 16.38 -5.81
CA ASP A 813 21.23 15.12 -6.48
C ASP A 813 20.34 15.00 -7.71
N PHE A 814 20.42 13.88 -8.42
CA PHE A 814 19.63 13.63 -9.64
C PHE A 814 18.13 13.40 -9.39
N HIS A 815 17.65 13.47 -8.14
CA HIS A 815 16.31 13.11 -7.70
C HIS A 815 15.74 14.09 -6.64
N THR A 816 14.46 13.93 -6.28
CA THR A 816 13.82 14.72 -5.21
C THR A 816 14.40 14.39 -3.84
N ASP A 817 14.66 15.43 -3.04
CA ASP A 817 15.07 15.33 -1.63
C ASP A 817 14.55 16.56 -0.84
N TRP A 818 14.75 16.61 0.48
CA TRP A 818 14.01 17.51 1.37
C TRP A 818 14.21 19.01 1.10
N GLN A 819 15.38 19.45 0.59
CA GLN A 819 15.61 20.84 0.18
C GLN A 819 14.73 21.28 -0.99
N TRP A 820 14.20 20.34 -1.76
CA TRP A 820 13.23 20.65 -2.81
C TRP A 820 11.83 20.92 -2.27
N ASN A 821 11.54 20.61 -1.00
CA ASN A 821 10.18 20.73 -0.46
C ASN A 821 9.60 22.15 -0.61
N ASN A 822 10.38 23.19 -0.28
CA ASN A 822 9.91 24.55 -0.45
C ASN A 822 9.68 24.93 -1.92
N LEU A 823 10.50 24.41 -2.85
CA LEU A 823 10.41 24.68 -4.28
C LEU A 823 9.22 23.94 -4.91
N LEU A 824 9.10 22.65 -4.62
CA LEU A 824 8.03 21.78 -5.13
C LEU A 824 6.71 21.94 -4.36
N GLY A 825 6.68 22.74 -3.30
CA GLY A 825 5.45 23.25 -2.70
C GLY A 825 4.87 24.46 -3.45
N ASN A 826 5.65 25.12 -4.31
CA ASN A 826 5.30 26.41 -4.92
C ASN A 826 5.67 26.43 -6.42
N TYR A 827 5.09 25.52 -7.21
CA TYR A 827 5.37 25.42 -8.64
C TYR A 827 4.17 24.88 -9.42
N LYS A 828 4.25 24.98 -10.75
CA LYS A 828 3.34 24.29 -11.67
C LYS A 828 4.16 23.63 -12.80
N PRO A 829 3.95 22.34 -13.10
CA PRO A 829 4.68 21.66 -14.18
C PRO A 829 4.36 22.29 -15.54
N MET A 830 5.38 22.68 -16.31
CA MET A 830 5.19 23.07 -17.72
C MET A 830 5.00 21.81 -18.56
N MET A 831 3.81 21.64 -19.14
CA MET A 831 3.52 20.53 -20.05
C MET A 831 4.12 20.80 -21.42
N ARG A 832 4.91 19.86 -21.95
CA ARG A 832 5.72 20.07 -23.14
C ARG A 832 5.61 18.92 -24.13
N ASP A 833 4.40 18.59 -24.54
CA ASP A 833 4.21 17.70 -25.68
C ASP A 833 4.49 18.50 -26.97
N GLY A 834 5.42 18.04 -27.80
CA GLY A 834 5.76 18.68 -29.09
C GLY A 834 7.16 19.30 -29.34
N PRO A 835 8.06 19.61 -28.37
CA PRO A 835 9.42 20.07 -28.70
C PRO A 835 10.23 18.93 -29.37
N PRO A 836 11.41 19.22 -29.95
CA PRO A 836 12.19 18.23 -30.68
C PRO A 836 12.41 16.96 -29.85
N HIS A 837 12.38 15.78 -30.52
CA HIS A 837 12.52 14.46 -29.89
C HIS A 837 13.57 14.40 -28.77
N GLY A 838 14.74 15.04 -28.97
CA GLY A 838 15.85 15.06 -28.01
C GLY A 838 15.84 16.16 -26.95
N TYR A 839 14.88 17.08 -26.96
CA TYR A 839 14.85 18.17 -25.97
C TYR A 839 14.46 17.66 -24.58
N ARG A 840 15.22 18.07 -23.55
CA ARG A 840 15.05 17.69 -22.15
C ARG A 840 15.05 18.93 -21.25
N PRO A 841 14.13 19.03 -20.28
CA PRO A 841 14.21 20.05 -19.24
C PRO A 841 15.51 19.93 -18.42
N LEU A 842 15.99 21.04 -17.86
CA LEU A 842 17.10 21.05 -16.91
C LEU A 842 16.70 20.39 -15.58
N VAL A 843 15.47 20.68 -15.15
CA VAL A 843 14.79 19.99 -14.04
C VAL A 843 13.48 19.46 -14.60
N GLN A 844 13.43 18.13 -14.78
CA GLN A 844 12.29 17.42 -15.34
C GLN A 844 11.43 16.86 -14.20
N LEU A 845 10.12 17.01 -14.29
CA LEU A 845 9.20 16.31 -13.38
C LEU A 845 8.89 14.95 -13.98
N VAL A 846 8.88 13.92 -13.14
CA VAL A 846 8.46 12.59 -13.55
C VAL A 846 6.93 12.54 -13.48
N ASP A 847 6.27 12.33 -14.61
CA ASP A 847 4.81 12.16 -14.68
C ASP A 847 4.40 10.71 -14.36
N ASP A 848 3.13 10.51 -14.02
CA ASP A 848 2.51 9.20 -13.88
C ASP A 848 2.78 8.29 -15.10
N TYR A 849 3.14 7.03 -14.84
CA TYR A 849 3.52 6.04 -15.86
C TYR A 849 2.38 5.67 -16.81
N GLY A 850 1.12 6.01 -16.50
CA GLY A 850 -0.01 5.87 -17.40
C GLY A 850 -0.12 6.98 -18.44
N ARG A 851 0.35 8.19 -18.13
CA ARG A 851 0.28 9.38 -19.00
C ARG A 851 1.59 9.64 -19.73
N ASN A 852 2.71 9.58 -18.99
CA ASN A 852 4.06 9.89 -19.46
C ASN A 852 4.15 11.23 -20.22
N HIS A 853 3.61 12.34 -19.71
CA HIS A 853 3.84 13.65 -20.32
C HIS A 853 5.28 14.14 -20.09
N LYS A 854 5.81 14.92 -21.03
CA LYS A 854 7.12 15.58 -20.85
C LYS A 854 6.95 16.85 -20.02
N LEU A 855 7.24 16.78 -18.73
CA LEU A 855 7.02 17.88 -17.78
C LEU A 855 8.34 18.56 -17.36
N GLY A 856 8.38 19.89 -17.41
CA GLY A 856 9.56 20.66 -16.98
C GLY A 856 9.24 21.65 -15.86
N ALA A 857 10.16 21.80 -14.90
CA ALA A 857 10.15 22.88 -13.91
C ALA A 857 11.10 24.00 -14.33
N ILE A 858 12.24 23.62 -14.92
CA ILE A 858 13.25 24.54 -15.43
C ILE A 858 13.64 24.11 -16.83
N ILE A 859 13.57 25.04 -17.78
CA ILE A 859 13.87 24.81 -19.19
C ILE A 859 14.76 25.92 -19.73
N GLU A 860 15.57 25.61 -20.72
CA GLU A 860 16.33 26.61 -21.49
C GLU A 860 16.20 26.39 -22.99
N CYS A 861 16.29 27.46 -23.77
CA CYS A 861 16.18 27.42 -25.22
C CYS A 861 16.70 28.71 -25.87
N THR A 862 16.67 28.75 -27.20
CA THR A 862 16.82 29.96 -28.00
C THR A 862 15.48 30.34 -28.60
N VAL A 863 15.20 31.64 -28.67
CA VAL A 863 14.02 32.21 -29.33
C VAL A 863 14.51 33.36 -30.22
N GLY A 864 14.47 33.15 -31.54
CA GLY A 864 15.17 34.04 -32.46
C GLY A 864 16.68 34.07 -32.15
N PRO A 865 17.32 35.26 -32.11
CA PRO A 865 18.73 35.39 -31.71
C PRO A 865 18.94 35.36 -30.18
N GLY A 866 17.88 35.45 -29.38
CA GLY A 866 17.94 35.54 -27.92
C GLY A 866 18.06 34.19 -27.22
N LYS A 867 18.48 34.23 -25.95
CA LYS A 867 18.61 33.06 -25.07
C LYS A 867 17.60 33.17 -23.94
N LEU A 868 16.84 32.12 -23.69
CA LEU A 868 15.75 32.11 -22.73
C LEU A 868 15.93 30.97 -21.72
N LEU A 869 15.80 31.29 -20.42
CA LEU A 869 15.59 30.34 -19.34
C LEU A 869 14.22 30.62 -18.72
N VAL A 870 13.40 29.57 -18.57
CA VAL A 870 12.08 29.67 -17.91
C VAL A 870 12.08 28.77 -16.68
N CYS A 871 11.64 29.32 -15.55
CA CYS A 871 11.50 28.58 -14.30
C CYS A 871 10.07 28.74 -13.78
N SER A 872 9.32 27.64 -13.71
CA SER A 872 7.93 27.64 -13.22
C SER A 872 7.81 27.44 -11.71
N ILE A 873 8.94 27.38 -11.00
CA ILE A 873 9.01 27.43 -9.54
C ILE A 873 8.92 28.91 -9.13
N ASP A 874 8.14 29.20 -8.11
CA ASP A 874 8.11 30.55 -7.56
C ASP A 874 9.42 30.86 -6.80
N LEU A 875 10.22 31.72 -7.42
CA LEU A 875 11.49 32.25 -6.89
C LEU A 875 11.40 33.75 -6.60
N ARG A 876 10.20 34.27 -6.29
CA ARG A 876 9.96 35.72 -6.12
C ARG A 876 9.25 36.07 -4.82
N THR A 877 8.36 35.21 -4.33
CA THR A 877 7.58 35.52 -3.11
C THR A 877 8.31 35.08 -1.85
N ASP A 878 8.15 35.86 -0.77
CA ASP A 878 8.73 35.61 0.56
C ASP A 878 10.23 35.19 0.54
N MET A 879 11.01 35.86 -0.30
CA MET A 879 12.43 35.54 -0.45
C MET A 879 13.23 35.82 0.82
N GLY A 880 12.68 36.48 1.85
CA GLY A 880 13.32 36.64 3.16
C GLY A 880 13.39 35.32 3.94
N GLY A 881 12.30 34.54 3.96
CA GLY A 881 12.21 33.25 4.66
C GLY A 881 12.61 32.03 3.82
N ARG A 882 12.60 32.14 2.49
CA ARG A 882 12.82 31.00 1.57
C ARG A 882 14.26 30.88 1.10
N HIS A 883 15.13 30.35 1.95
CA HIS A 883 16.57 30.23 1.70
C HIS A 883 16.90 29.38 0.46
N THR A 884 16.24 28.22 0.28
CA THR A 884 16.43 27.34 -0.88
C THR A 884 16.01 28.01 -2.20
N ALA A 885 14.92 28.78 -2.19
CA ALA A 885 14.50 29.58 -3.35
C ALA A 885 15.53 30.67 -3.72
N ARG A 886 16.13 31.34 -2.73
CA ARG A 886 17.22 32.31 -2.98
C ARG A 886 18.43 31.63 -3.62
N HIS A 887 18.84 30.47 -3.11
CA HIS A 887 19.97 29.71 -3.66
C HIS A 887 19.70 29.22 -5.08
N MET A 888 18.49 28.73 -5.36
CA MET A 888 18.08 28.36 -6.71
C MET A 888 18.14 29.56 -7.67
N LEU A 889 17.53 30.70 -7.31
CA LEU A 889 17.57 31.91 -8.14
C LEU A 889 19.00 32.39 -8.38
N ARG A 890 19.84 32.36 -7.34
CA ARG A 890 21.26 32.71 -7.45
C ARG A 890 22.00 31.79 -8.42
N SER A 891 21.80 30.48 -8.30
CA SER A 891 22.42 29.48 -9.18
C SER A 891 22.05 29.71 -10.65
N LEU A 892 20.78 29.98 -10.94
CA LEU A 892 20.31 30.26 -12.30
C LEU A 892 20.91 31.56 -12.87
N LEU A 893 20.92 32.65 -12.07
CA LEU A 893 21.48 33.93 -12.51
C LEU A 893 23.00 33.86 -12.70
N ASP A 894 23.73 33.19 -11.79
CA ASP A 894 25.17 33.00 -11.93
C ASP A 894 25.48 32.24 -13.23
N TYR A 895 24.77 31.14 -13.48
CA TYR A 895 24.88 30.37 -14.72
C TYR A 895 24.64 31.23 -15.97
N MET A 896 23.53 32.00 -16.01
CA MET A 896 23.20 32.85 -17.15
C MET A 896 24.23 33.96 -17.41
N ASN A 897 24.98 34.36 -16.38
CA ASN A 897 26.05 35.35 -16.49
C ASN A 897 27.41 34.74 -16.88
N THR A 898 27.53 33.42 -17.08
CA THR A 898 28.76 32.79 -17.61
C THR A 898 28.65 32.43 -19.10
N PRO A 899 29.78 32.12 -19.77
CA PRO A 899 29.77 31.53 -21.11
C PRO A 899 29.09 30.16 -21.20
N ASP A 900 28.90 29.46 -20.07
CA ASP A 900 28.27 28.14 -20.05
C ASP A 900 26.77 28.20 -20.36
N PHE A 901 26.14 29.38 -20.19
CA PHE A 901 24.79 29.63 -20.70
C PHE A 901 24.78 29.77 -22.21
N ALA A 902 24.76 28.63 -22.88
CA ALA A 902 24.78 28.47 -24.31
C ALA A 902 23.66 27.53 -24.80
N PRO A 903 22.38 27.83 -24.51
CA PRO A 903 21.28 27.02 -25.00
C PRO A 903 21.33 26.96 -26.53
N ASN A 904 21.06 25.79 -27.08
CA ASN A 904 21.21 25.52 -28.52
C ASN A 904 19.94 24.97 -29.19
N THR A 905 18.86 24.78 -28.41
CA THR A 905 17.59 24.30 -28.95
C THR A 905 16.69 25.48 -29.30
N PRO A 906 16.34 25.68 -30.59
CA PRO A 906 15.40 26.73 -30.99
C PRO A 906 13.96 26.32 -30.67
N LEU A 907 13.21 27.23 -30.06
CA LEU A 907 11.76 27.11 -29.85
C LEU A 907 11.07 28.36 -30.41
N SER A 908 9.86 28.19 -30.95
CA SER A 908 9.08 29.32 -31.46
C SER A 908 8.53 30.16 -30.33
N GLU A 909 8.41 31.46 -30.56
CA GLU A 909 7.72 32.41 -29.69
C GLU A 909 6.34 31.91 -29.23
N GLN A 910 5.51 31.47 -30.18
CA GLN A 910 4.18 30.90 -29.91
C GLN A 910 4.21 29.71 -28.94
N PHE A 911 5.27 28.89 -29.01
CA PHE A 911 5.40 27.73 -28.13
C PHE A 911 5.61 28.18 -26.68
N ILE A 912 6.44 29.21 -26.46
CA ILE A 912 6.67 29.75 -25.12
C ILE A 912 5.43 30.50 -24.61
N ALA A 913 4.81 31.32 -25.46
CA ALA A 913 3.57 32.01 -25.13
C ALA A 913 2.47 31.03 -24.66
N ASN A 914 2.35 29.87 -25.33
CA ASN A 914 1.37 28.84 -24.96
C ASN A 914 1.63 28.18 -23.60
N LEU A 915 2.84 28.30 -23.02
CA LEU A 915 3.14 27.79 -21.68
C LEU A 915 2.56 28.69 -20.58
N ILE A 916 2.13 29.93 -20.90
CA ILE A 916 1.70 30.93 -19.94
C ILE A 916 0.28 31.39 -20.27
N VAL A 917 -0.67 31.11 -19.39
CA VAL A 917 -2.03 31.66 -19.44
C VAL A 917 -1.96 33.18 -19.25
N SER A 918 -2.79 33.93 -19.96
CA SER A 918 -2.81 35.40 -19.87
C SER A 918 -3.39 35.91 -18.54
N LYS A 919 -3.06 37.17 -18.21
CA LYS A 919 -3.80 38.04 -17.26
C LYS A 919 -5.30 37.92 -17.49
N VAL A 920 -6.13 37.65 -16.49
CA VAL A 920 -7.53 38.10 -16.59
C VAL A 920 -7.52 39.59 -16.24
N GLU A 921 -7.86 40.42 -17.22
CA GLU A 921 -7.87 41.87 -17.06
C GLU A 921 -9.30 42.38 -16.86
N ASP A 922 -9.44 43.44 -16.06
CA ASP A 922 -10.68 44.21 -15.95
C ASP A 922 -11.07 44.77 -17.32
N GLN A 923 -12.21 44.33 -17.83
CA GLN A 923 -12.79 44.78 -19.09
C GLN A 923 -13.64 46.05 -18.91
N GLY A 924 -13.79 46.52 -17.67
CA GLY A 924 -14.71 47.59 -17.31
C GLY A 924 -16.18 47.15 -17.43
N PRO A 925 -17.12 48.01 -16.97
CA PRO A 925 -18.53 47.70 -17.02
C PRO A 925 -19.00 47.45 -18.46
N PRO A 926 -19.92 46.50 -18.70
CA PRO A 926 -20.39 46.17 -20.05
C PRO A 926 -20.92 47.42 -20.76
N ALA A 927 -20.50 47.67 -22.00
CA ALA A 927 -20.87 48.86 -22.76
C ALA A 927 -22.37 48.88 -23.14
N ASP A 928 -23.01 47.71 -23.19
CA ASP A 928 -24.38 47.50 -23.66
C ASP A 928 -25.27 46.81 -22.61
N GLN A 929 -25.10 47.12 -21.32
CA GLN A 929 -25.88 46.57 -20.20
C GLN A 929 -27.40 46.51 -20.42
N ALA A 930 -27.97 47.43 -21.20
CA ALA A 930 -29.39 47.43 -21.55
C ALA A 930 -29.85 46.18 -22.32
N ARG A 931 -28.94 45.47 -22.99
CA ARG A 931 -29.17 44.21 -23.71
C ARG A 931 -29.08 42.98 -22.83
N ALA A 932 -28.61 43.09 -21.59
CA ALA A 932 -28.46 41.94 -20.70
C ALA A 932 -29.78 41.19 -20.60
N VAL A 933 -29.76 39.87 -20.77
CA VAL A 933 -30.94 38.99 -20.63
C VAL A 933 -31.00 38.37 -19.22
N LEU A 934 -29.87 38.40 -18.51
CA LEU A 934 -29.76 38.12 -17.08
C LEU A 934 -28.87 39.19 -16.45
N ASP A 935 -29.30 39.74 -15.31
CA ASP A 935 -28.58 40.73 -14.52
C ASP A 935 -28.96 40.57 -13.05
N VAL A 936 -28.00 40.13 -12.24
CA VAL A 936 -28.23 39.74 -10.85
C VAL A 936 -27.19 40.35 -9.95
N VAL A 937 -27.64 41.15 -9.00
CA VAL A 937 -26.84 41.66 -7.88
C VAL A 937 -26.85 40.62 -6.75
N ALA A 938 -25.67 40.10 -6.46
CA ALA A 938 -25.45 39.05 -5.48
C ALA A 938 -25.80 39.51 -4.06
N ALA A 939 -26.60 38.72 -3.35
CA ALA A 939 -27.00 38.95 -1.96
C ALA A 939 -27.65 40.32 -1.67
N GLY A 940 -28.12 41.05 -2.68
CA GLY A 940 -28.62 42.42 -2.54
C GLY A 940 -29.88 42.58 -1.66
N GLN A 941 -30.55 41.47 -1.32
CA GLN A 941 -31.70 41.36 -0.42
C GLN A 941 -31.40 40.53 0.84
N ALA A 942 -30.16 40.07 1.05
CA ALA A 942 -29.79 39.31 2.24
C ALA A 942 -29.88 40.20 3.51
N PRO A 943 -30.14 39.62 4.69
CA PRO A 943 -30.10 40.35 5.96
C PRO A 943 -28.74 41.05 6.16
N LYS A 944 -28.77 42.31 6.61
CA LYS A 944 -27.54 43.09 6.78
C LYS A 944 -26.74 42.61 7.98
N GLY A 945 -25.43 42.47 7.80
CA GLY A 945 -24.49 42.14 8.87
C GLY A 945 -24.50 40.68 9.32
N GLU A 946 -25.16 39.79 8.56
CA GLU A 946 -25.27 38.36 8.88
C GLU A 946 -24.77 37.48 7.74
N ASN A 947 -24.01 36.44 8.08
CA ASN A 947 -23.64 35.39 7.13
C ASN A 947 -24.84 34.45 6.94
N THR A 948 -25.31 34.31 5.70
CA THR A 948 -26.45 33.42 5.39
C THR A 948 -26.11 32.46 4.25
N LYS A 949 -26.66 31.25 4.29
CA LYS A 949 -26.54 30.31 3.15
C LYS A 949 -27.26 30.90 1.95
N TRP A 950 -26.70 30.68 0.76
CA TRP A 950 -27.30 31.17 -0.47
C TRP A 950 -28.72 30.64 -0.67
N SER A 951 -29.63 31.55 -0.99
CA SER A 951 -30.90 31.24 -1.64
C SER A 951 -31.21 32.35 -2.62
N LYS A 952 -31.80 32.00 -3.76
CA LYS A 952 -32.15 32.94 -4.83
C LYS A 952 -33.00 34.14 -4.36
N ALA A 953 -33.79 33.99 -3.30
CA ALA A 953 -34.60 35.07 -2.72
C ALA A 953 -33.78 36.19 -2.07
N GLN A 954 -32.51 35.94 -1.78
CA GLN A 954 -31.59 36.92 -1.20
C GLN A 954 -30.87 37.75 -2.24
N ASP A 955 -30.94 37.36 -3.51
CA ASP A 955 -30.34 38.10 -4.60
C ASP A 955 -31.32 39.17 -5.11
N ARG A 956 -30.78 40.25 -5.69
CA ARG A 956 -31.61 41.26 -6.37
C ARG A 956 -31.42 41.09 -7.87
N SER A 957 -32.42 40.51 -8.54
CA SER A 957 -32.44 40.42 -10.00
C SER A 957 -32.93 41.75 -10.59
N GLU A 958 -32.07 42.42 -11.34
CA GLU A 958 -32.41 43.60 -12.13
C GLU A 958 -33.05 43.17 -13.47
N LYS A 959 -32.62 42.00 -14.00
CA LYS A 959 -33.23 41.35 -15.17
C LYS A 959 -33.05 39.83 -15.13
N LEU A 960 -34.08 39.10 -15.58
CA LEU A 960 -34.05 37.65 -15.77
C LEU A 960 -35.13 37.28 -16.80
N ASP A 961 -34.74 37.20 -18.07
CA ASP A 961 -35.67 36.90 -19.16
C ASP A 961 -36.14 35.42 -19.11
N SER A 962 -37.28 35.15 -19.75
CA SER A 962 -37.88 33.81 -19.75
C SER A 962 -36.96 32.77 -20.41
N GLY A 963 -36.72 31.65 -19.73
CA GLY A 963 -35.83 30.58 -20.20
C GLY A 963 -34.40 30.66 -19.65
N LEU A 964 -34.10 31.68 -18.83
CA LEU A 964 -32.86 31.80 -18.08
C LEU A 964 -33.08 31.50 -16.60
N ASP A 965 -32.06 30.94 -15.96
CA ASP A 965 -32.01 30.81 -14.51
C ASP A 965 -30.57 30.78 -14.02
N TYR A 966 -30.35 30.80 -12.71
CA TYR A 966 -29.01 30.61 -12.14
C TYR A 966 -29.05 29.95 -10.76
N SER A 967 -27.92 29.39 -10.36
CA SER A 967 -27.68 28.90 -9.01
C SER A 967 -26.24 29.14 -8.56
N VAL A 968 -26.04 29.29 -7.26
CA VAL A 968 -24.72 29.52 -6.66
C VAL A 968 -24.43 28.43 -5.63
N LYS A 969 -23.24 27.86 -5.70
CA LYS A 969 -22.72 26.83 -4.78
C LYS A 969 -21.42 27.31 -4.14
N ASN A 970 -21.04 26.66 -3.03
CA ASN A 970 -19.79 26.92 -2.31
C ASN A 970 -19.58 28.39 -1.90
N ALA A 971 -20.69 29.12 -1.72
CA ALA A 971 -20.70 30.53 -1.35
C ALA A 971 -21.70 30.81 -0.21
N THR A 972 -21.36 31.82 0.58
CA THR A 972 -22.19 32.45 1.60
C THR A 972 -22.63 33.83 1.11
N CYS A 973 -23.81 34.28 1.49
CA CYS A 973 -24.30 35.62 1.19
C CYS A 973 -23.89 36.59 2.30
N TRP A 974 -23.39 37.76 1.90
CA TRP A 974 -23.15 38.90 2.78
C TRP A 974 -23.76 40.17 2.19
N ASN A 975 -24.30 41.01 3.06
CA ASN A 975 -24.84 42.33 2.71
C ASN A 975 -24.57 43.30 3.87
N ASP A 976 -24.10 44.50 3.57
CA ASP A 976 -23.93 45.58 4.53
C ASP A 976 -24.19 46.95 3.87
N ASP A 977 -23.78 48.04 4.51
CA ASP A 977 -23.96 49.39 3.96
C ASP A 977 -22.95 49.74 2.86
N GLN A 978 -21.91 48.93 2.68
CA GLN A 978 -20.84 49.14 1.70
C GLN A 978 -21.02 48.29 0.44
N GLY A 979 -21.60 47.09 0.57
CA GLY A 979 -21.84 46.22 -0.58
C GLY A 979 -22.55 44.91 -0.23
N SER A 980 -22.82 44.12 -1.27
CA SER A 980 -23.35 42.77 -1.15
C SER A 980 -22.64 41.82 -2.12
N ALA A 981 -22.43 40.58 -1.70
CA ALA A 981 -21.74 39.57 -2.50
C ALA A 981 -22.11 38.14 -2.12
N TRP A 982 -21.88 37.24 -3.06
CA TRP A 982 -21.59 35.84 -2.79
C TRP A 982 -20.10 35.74 -2.47
N PHE A 983 -19.75 35.12 -1.34
CA PHE A 983 -18.36 34.96 -0.94
C PHE A 983 -18.03 33.55 -0.46
N GLY A 984 -16.80 33.10 -0.74
CA GLY A 984 -16.31 31.77 -0.37
C GLY A 984 -14.90 31.52 -0.88
N ASN A 985 -14.37 30.33 -0.63
CA ASN A 985 -13.03 29.95 -1.11
C ASN A 985 -13.05 29.47 -2.56
N ALA A 986 -14.17 28.97 -3.05
CA ALA A 986 -14.35 28.49 -4.42
C ALA A 986 -15.81 28.64 -4.87
N PRO A 987 -16.41 29.86 -4.86
CA PRO A 987 -17.77 30.06 -5.34
C PRO A 987 -17.94 29.57 -6.77
N GLU A 988 -19.03 28.83 -7.01
CA GLU A 988 -19.42 28.29 -8.31
C GLU A 988 -20.78 28.85 -8.70
N ILE A 989 -20.92 29.24 -9.97
CA ILE A 989 -22.17 29.72 -10.54
C ILE A 989 -22.50 28.91 -11.77
N GLU A 990 -23.72 28.39 -11.79
CA GLU A 990 -24.32 27.75 -12.96
C GLU A 990 -25.42 28.66 -13.47
N ILE A 991 -25.31 29.13 -14.71
CA ILE A 991 -26.34 29.90 -15.41
C ILE A 991 -27.02 28.95 -16.40
N LEU A 992 -28.33 28.76 -16.26
CA LEU A 992 -29.15 28.05 -17.25
C LEU A 992 -29.50 29.02 -18.38
N CYS A 993 -29.26 28.61 -19.62
CA CYS A 993 -29.49 29.40 -20.82
C CYS A 993 -30.09 28.55 -21.96
N PRO A 994 -30.62 29.18 -23.03
CA PRO A 994 -31.04 28.44 -24.20
C PRO A 994 -29.89 27.61 -24.79
N VAL A 995 -30.19 26.39 -25.26
CA VAL A 995 -29.20 25.54 -25.92
C VAL A 995 -28.63 26.24 -27.15
N GLY A 996 -27.30 26.32 -27.25
CA GLY A 996 -26.60 27.02 -28.33
C GLY A 996 -26.66 28.54 -28.22
N PHE A 997 -26.85 29.07 -27.01
CA PHE A 997 -26.73 30.49 -26.71
C PHE A 997 -25.32 31.01 -27.05
N GLU A 998 -25.25 32.14 -27.74
CA GLU A 998 -24.01 32.87 -28.01
C GLU A 998 -24.09 34.25 -27.36
N GLY A 999 -23.03 34.65 -26.67
CA GLY A 999 -22.95 35.95 -26.03
C GLY A 999 -21.84 36.04 -24.99
N THR A 1000 -21.83 37.13 -24.23
CA THR A 1000 -20.79 37.43 -23.25
C THR A 1000 -21.35 37.32 -21.83
N VAL A 1001 -20.62 36.60 -20.98
CA VAL A 1001 -20.89 36.49 -19.55
C VAL A 1001 -19.99 37.49 -18.83
N TYR A 1002 -20.60 38.38 -18.07
CA TYR A 1002 -19.91 39.37 -17.26
C TYR A 1002 -19.95 39.03 -15.78
N TYR A 1003 -18.80 39.16 -15.14
CA TYR A 1003 -18.58 38.77 -13.76
C TYR A 1003 -17.95 39.91 -12.97
N TYR A 1004 -18.65 40.42 -11.96
CA TYR A 1004 -18.16 41.56 -11.18
C TYR A 1004 -17.63 41.11 -9.83
N PHE A 1005 -16.32 41.27 -9.66
CA PHE A 1005 -15.61 41.04 -8.41
C PHE A 1005 -15.42 42.37 -7.67
N HIS A 1006 -15.50 42.33 -6.34
CA HIS A 1006 -15.38 43.55 -5.55
C HIS A 1006 -14.68 43.26 -4.22
N ASP A 1007 -13.68 44.05 -3.85
CA ASP A 1007 -12.98 43.98 -2.56
C ASP A 1007 -13.21 45.28 -1.75
N TRP A 1008 -14.48 45.64 -1.49
CA TRP A 1008 -14.83 46.96 -0.95
C TRP A 1008 -14.29 47.26 0.46
N ASN A 1009 -13.88 46.24 1.20
CA ASN A 1009 -13.28 46.38 2.53
C ASN A 1009 -11.75 46.22 2.52
N ALA A 1010 -11.12 46.26 1.34
CA ALA A 1010 -9.67 46.30 1.12
C ALA A 1010 -8.88 45.17 1.81
N GLN A 1011 -9.35 43.92 1.72
CA GLN A 1011 -8.67 42.77 2.34
C GLN A 1011 -7.66 42.08 1.41
N GLY A 1012 -7.35 42.67 0.25
CA GLY A 1012 -6.33 42.19 -0.67
C GLY A 1012 -6.75 40.90 -1.36
N ARG A 1013 -8.04 40.80 -1.73
CA ARG A 1013 -8.60 39.59 -2.34
C ARG A 1013 -8.02 39.37 -3.73
N ARG A 1014 -7.69 38.10 -4.02
CA ARG A 1014 -7.27 37.64 -5.35
C ARG A 1014 -7.97 36.35 -5.69
N ALA A 1015 -8.32 36.18 -6.96
CA ALA A 1015 -9.05 35.01 -7.45
C ALA A 1015 -8.33 34.34 -8.62
N HIS A 1016 -8.66 33.08 -8.86
CA HIS A 1016 -8.28 32.32 -10.06
C HIS A 1016 -9.55 31.89 -10.77
N LEU A 1017 -9.69 32.22 -12.05
CA LEU A 1017 -10.97 32.10 -12.74
C LEU A 1017 -11.00 30.90 -13.69
N TYR A 1018 -12.14 30.21 -13.69
CA TYR A 1018 -12.45 29.14 -14.61
C TYR A 1018 -13.78 29.43 -15.32
N PHE A 1019 -13.84 29.09 -16.59
CA PHE A 1019 -15.02 29.22 -17.45
C PHE A 1019 -15.19 27.93 -18.26
N GLU A 1020 -16.33 27.26 -18.14
CA GLU A 1020 -16.56 25.90 -18.70
C GLU A 1020 -15.48 24.89 -18.32
N GLY A 1021 -14.98 24.97 -17.08
CA GLY A 1021 -13.88 24.14 -16.60
C GLY A 1021 -12.51 24.46 -17.21
N MET A 1022 -12.42 25.41 -18.15
CA MET A 1022 -11.14 25.89 -18.68
C MET A 1022 -10.52 26.92 -17.75
N ASP A 1023 -9.23 26.77 -17.49
CA ASP A 1023 -8.42 27.74 -16.76
C ASP A 1023 -8.28 29.04 -17.56
N LYS A 1024 -8.74 30.16 -16.97
CA LYS A 1024 -8.62 31.49 -17.56
C LYS A 1024 -7.52 32.33 -16.93
N GLY A 1025 -6.89 31.84 -15.87
CA GLY A 1025 -5.80 32.48 -15.18
C GLY A 1025 -6.22 33.32 -13.97
N PRO A 1026 -5.24 33.97 -13.32
CA PRO A 1026 -5.49 34.76 -12.12
C PRO A 1026 -6.08 36.13 -12.41
N LEU A 1027 -6.92 36.58 -11.48
CA LEU A 1027 -7.40 37.95 -11.31
C LEU A 1027 -6.75 38.53 -10.04
N ASP A 1028 -5.68 39.30 -10.24
CA ASP A 1028 -4.81 39.79 -9.15
C ASP A 1028 -5.15 41.19 -8.63
N ASP A 1029 -5.93 41.98 -9.39
CA ASP A 1029 -6.30 43.35 -9.03
C ASP A 1029 -7.78 43.63 -9.29
N TYR A 1030 -8.57 43.67 -8.22
CA TYR A 1030 -9.95 44.15 -8.21
C TYR A 1030 -10.23 44.90 -6.90
N SER A 1031 -9.38 45.89 -6.62
CA SER A 1031 -9.39 46.76 -5.43
C SER A 1031 -10.77 47.38 -5.08
N ASN A 1032 -10.86 48.35 -4.16
CA ASN A 1032 -12.15 48.93 -3.74
C ASN A 1032 -13.07 49.40 -4.90
N SER A 1033 -12.56 49.63 -6.11
CA SER A 1033 -13.35 49.96 -7.31
C SER A 1033 -14.04 48.76 -7.99
N GLY A 1034 -13.68 47.53 -7.63
CA GLY A 1034 -14.09 46.28 -8.27
C GLY A 1034 -13.49 46.08 -9.67
N ALA A 1035 -13.76 44.92 -10.26
CA ALA A 1035 -13.36 44.56 -11.62
C ALA A 1035 -14.46 43.79 -12.33
N TRP A 1036 -14.71 44.14 -13.59
CA TRP A 1036 -15.62 43.44 -14.48
C TRP A 1036 -14.84 42.53 -15.41
N ILE A 1037 -15.13 41.24 -15.33
CA ILE A 1037 -14.52 40.21 -16.16
C ILE A 1037 -15.52 39.77 -17.20
N ALA A 1038 -15.06 39.55 -18.43
CA ALA A 1038 -15.90 39.08 -19.52
C ALA A 1038 -15.38 37.77 -20.11
N PHE A 1039 -16.26 36.80 -20.31
CA PHE A 1039 -15.98 35.58 -21.06
C PHE A 1039 -16.99 35.41 -22.18
N GLU A 1040 -16.49 35.12 -23.37
CA GLU A 1040 -17.33 34.77 -24.53
C GLU A 1040 -17.82 33.33 -24.39
N ALA A 1041 -19.14 33.17 -24.42
CA ALA A 1041 -19.84 31.90 -24.49
C ALA A 1041 -20.24 31.63 -25.94
N THR A 1042 -19.71 30.56 -26.51
CA THR A 1042 -20.05 30.11 -27.87
C THR A 1042 -21.21 29.10 -27.85
N ALA A 1043 -21.79 28.80 -29.02
CA ALA A 1043 -22.81 27.75 -29.13
C ALA A 1043 -22.31 26.36 -28.71
N THR A 1044 -20.99 26.15 -28.70
CA THR A 1044 -20.38 24.88 -28.23
C THR A 1044 -20.34 24.84 -26.71
N ASP A 1045 -19.98 25.95 -26.06
CA ASP A 1045 -19.92 26.08 -24.61
C ASP A 1045 -21.30 25.88 -23.98
N THR A 1046 -22.36 26.34 -24.65
CA THR A 1046 -23.75 26.30 -24.16
C THR A 1046 -24.58 25.17 -24.79
N ALA A 1047 -23.94 24.15 -25.36
CA ALA A 1047 -24.61 23.05 -26.06
C ALA A 1047 -25.49 22.20 -25.13
N ASP A 1048 -25.22 22.20 -23.83
CA ASP A 1048 -26.02 21.54 -22.79
C ASP A 1048 -27.06 22.48 -22.13
N GLY A 1049 -27.13 23.74 -22.58
CA GLY A 1049 -28.00 24.77 -22.03
C GLY A 1049 -27.50 25.37 -20.71
N LYS A 1050 -26.20 25.25 -20.41
CA LYS A 1050 -25.61 25.76 -19.17
C LYS A 1050 -24.35 26.56 -19.44
N ILE A 1051 -24.01 27.42 -18.47
CA ILE A 1051 -22.72 28.08 -18.35
C ILE A 1051 -22.22 27.89 -16.92
N HIS A 1052 -20.98 27.46 -16.76
CA HIS A 1052 -20.30 27.18 -15.51
C HIS A 1052 -19.14 28.16 -15.26
N LEU A 1053 -19.26 28.91 -14.16
CA LEU A 1053 -18.24 29.82 -13.66
C LEU A 1053 -17.72 29.31 -12.32
N ARG A 1054 -16.41 29.40 -12.11
CA ARG A 1054 -15.78 29.13 -10.81
C ARG A 1054 -14.66 30.11 -10.56
N ALA A 1055 -14.55 30.57 -9.31
CA ALA A 1055 -13.48 31.46 -8.88
C ALA A 1055 -12.83 30.93 -7.60
N ASP A 1056 -11.56 30.53 -7.68
CA ASP A 1056 -10.81 29.98 -6.54
C ASP A 1056 -10.01 31.07 -5.83
N LEU A 1057 -10.03 31.05 -4.49
CA LEU A 1057 -9.30 32.00 -3.66
C LEU A 1057 -7.79 31.80 -3.83
N ARG A 1058 -7.08 32.89 -4.19
CA ARG A 1058 -5.62 32.94 -4.22
C ARG A 1058 -5.02 33.67 -3.02
N ALA A 1059 -5.63 34.78 -2.62
CA ALA A 1059 -5.18 35.60 -1.50
C ALA A 1059 -6.35 36.37 -0.88
N GLY A 1060 -6.20 36.78 0.37
CA GLY A 1060 -7.27 37.37 1.16
C GLY A 1060 -8.16 36.31 1.81
N PRO A 1061 -9.24 36.70 2.51
CA PRO A 1061 -10.03 35.78 3.32
C PRO A 1061 -11.14 35.03 2.55
N ASN A 1062 -11.50 35.48 1.35
CA ASN A 1062 -12.50 34.87 0.46
C ASN A 1062 -12.53 35.61 -0.88
N VAL A 1063 -13.08 34.96 -1.91
CA VAL A 1063 -13.48 35.61 -3.16
C VAL A 1063 -14.83 36.28 -2.94
N GLN A 1064 -15.03 37.48 -3.48
CA GLN A 1064 -16.30 38.23 -3.41
C GLN A 1064 -16.79 38.54 -4.81
N ILE A 1065 -17.98 38.00 -5.14
CA ILE A 1065 -18.67 38.23 -6.41
C ILE A 1065 -19.94 39.01 -6.11
N SER A 1066 -20.04 40.21 -6.68
CA SER A 1066 -21.13 41.15 -6.41
C SER A 1066 -22.19 41.19 -7.50
N ARG A 1067 -21.87 40.76 -8.72
CA ARG A 1067 -22.83 40.79 -9.84
C ARG A 1067 -22.48 39.80 -10.94
N ILE A 1068 -23.50 39.26 -11.59
CA ILE A 1068 -23.37 38.57 -12.89
C ILE A 1068 -24.30 39.22 -13.91
N MET A 1069 -23.86 39.27 -15.16
CA MET A 1069 -24.72 39.64 -16.29
C MET A 1069 -24.49 38.69 -17.46
N LEU A 1070 -25.54 38.39 -18.23
CA LEU A 1070 -25.45 37.66 -19.49
C LEU A 1070 -25.97 38.54 -20.61
N ILE A 1071 -25.14 38.81 -21.61
CA ILE A 1071 -25.48 39.66 -22.75
C ILE A 1071 -25.39 38.83 -24.03
N PRO A 1072 -26.45 38.70 -24.84
CA PRO A 1072 -26.39 37.92 -26.10
C PRO A 1072 -25.41 38.53 -27.10
N ALA A 1073 -24.90 37.72 -28.02
CA ALA A 1073 -24.14 38.18 -29.18
C ALA A 1073 -25.00 39.09 -30.10
N LEU A 1074 -24.34 39.89 -30.94
CA LEU A 1074 -24.99 40.88 -31.82
C LEU A 1074 -25.56 40.28 -33.11
#